data_AF-A0A662SUY1-F1
#
_entry.id   AF-A0A662SUY1-F1
#
_cell.length_a   1.000
_cell.length_b   1.000
_cell.length_c   1.000
_cell.angle_alpha   90.00
_cell.angle_beta   90.00
_cell.angle_gamma   90.00
#
_symmetry.space_group_name_H-M   'P 1'
#
loop_
_entity.id
_entity.type
_entity.pdbx_description
1 polymer ?
#
loop_
_entity_poly.entity_id
_entity_poly.type
_entity_poly.pdbx_seq_one_letter_code
_entity_poly.pdbx_strand_id
1 'polypeptide(L)'
;MEPESPGIGLGASGLNRELDWRFWGEYFWNGRTRPGEALYWSKVAYIEGGSCDLSSEMDRKDLLAYVLIGDPAATYRRGAPLHAKWTFMVYLAADNNLEELGIIDINEMEAIGSTQDVNVVVQVDRAPGYDTSNGDWTTTRRYYIVKDSNGTDTQIVSALIEDLGEVNMGDPQALADFLLWAMQEYPADHYCLVLWGHGGGWRHRRPTRDVCYDDTDVDYLSTLELEQALAQVYQQTTGRVDVIAMDACLMGMIEVGYQLSSYIQVFVASEEEVPGDGFPYDMILEALAASPDMTPEQLGQVIVQKYKSYYTTTFPYENATIAAFTGSGLQSIASALNTFAQSLMEALEAHRDKIAQARDESQVICFSYYRDLYSFAERARALVPDSSVRSAAQQLMNAIRSARLAEYHGTGRPKAQGISVYWPLEEDYIPDYESLKLSGATSWDEFLQAFYGRAVGLAKLVSWIIENPLVYLILPDNQGKPVGELPPINASVSDWTAAGYIAGIAAHEVLCYDTYPDVVDQSTGRLLAPEGYGLILLGGQIVSIPVWYYEVAAGETPVYPAYNSSGVWFVHRETGTPIPGTYLTWSDLNSGKDMFIVELFTDSEGRYVLIVYGIGWRGTFAAALYFDKQMWPDIQHHYYSWYIVSWTDNGNGRVDEPGADTYTVVAHG
;
A
#
# COMPACT_ATOMS: atom_id res chain seq x y z
N MET A 1 5.29 42.38 -57.76
CA MET A 1 6.03 42.32 -56.49
C MET A 1 4.98 41.99 -55.45
N GLU A 2 5.15 40.88 -54.74
CA GLU A 2 4.22 39.73 -54.57
C GLU A 2 4.43 38.65 -55.65
N PRO A 3 4.25 37.32 -55.36
CA PRO A 3 3.62 36.70 -54.17
C PRO A 3 4.34 35.47 -53.51
N GLU A 4 3.81 35.06 -52.35
CA GLU A 4 3.54 33.74 -51.70
C GLU A 4 4.45 32.46 -51.78
N SER A 5 4.28 31.62 -50.74
CA SER A 5 4.94 30.37 -50.24
C SER A 5 4.59 29.08 -51.04
N PRO A 6 4.89 27.80 -50.63
CA PRO A 6 5.62 27.22 -49.45
C PRO A 6 6.54 25.96 -49.71
N GLY A 7 7.31 25.50 -48.69
CA GLY A 7 7.49 24.06 -48.34
C GLY A 7 8.75 23.21 -48.75
N ILE A 8 9.49 22.74 -47.73
CA ILE A 8 10.19 21.43 -47.46
C ILE A 8 11.34 20.87 -48.36
N GLY A 9 12.52 20.61 -47.77
CA GLY A 9 13.23 19.30 -47.86
C GLY A 9 14.69 19.16 -48.38
N LEU A 10 15.62 18.83 -47.45
CA LEU A 10 16.75 17.85 -47.51
C LEU A 10 18.07 18.07 -48.31
N GLY A 11 19.22 17.76 -47.68
CA GLY A 11 20.50 17.42 -48.36
C GLY A 11 21.77 17.55 -47.49
N ALA A 12 22.45 16.44 -47.21
CA ALA A 12 23.50 16.22 -46.20
C ALA A 12 24.96 16.61 -46.58
N SER A 13 25.82 16.84 -45.57
CA SER A 13 27.21 16.35 -45.56
C SER A 13 27.91 16.45 -44.19
N GLY A 14 28.42 15.32 -43.66
CA GLY A 14 29.67 15.28 -42.86
C GLY A 14 29.58 14.94 -41.37
N LEU A 15 29.38 13.66 -41.02
CA LEU A 15 29.57 13.10 -39.67
C LEU A 15 30.67 12.04 -39.72
N ASN A 16 31.77 12.23 -38.98
CA ASN A 16 32.36 11.18 -38.14
C ASN A 16 33.57 11.62 -37.27
N ARG A 17 33.63 11.03 -36.06
CA ARG A 17 34.71 10.93 -35.03
C ARG A 17 34.83 12.13 -34.07
N GLU A 18 34.88 11.99 -32.74
CA GLU A 18 35.06 10.87 -31.81
C GLU A 18 34.46 11.31 -30.46
N LEU A 19 33.63 10.48 -29.82
CA LEU A 19 33.12 10.68 -28.46
C LEU A 19 33.91 9.78 -27.51
N ASP A 20 34.47 10.39 -26.48
CA ASP A 20 35.33 9.78 -25.47
C ASP A 20 34.52 8.80 -24.59
N TRP A 21 34.90 7.52 -24.66
CA TRP A 21 34.25 6.38 -24.02
C TRP A 21 34.57 6.26 -22.52
N ARG A 22 35.34 7.20 -21.95
CA ARG A 22 35.67 7.24 -20.51
C ARG A 22 34.67 8.00 -19.63
N PHE A 23 33.61 8.58 -20.21
CA PHE A 23 32.56 9.26 -19.44
C PHE A 23 31.38 8.35 -19.07
N TRP A 24 31.21 7.22 -19.78
CA TRP A 24 30.03 6.34 -19.64
C TRP A 24 30.32 5.02 -18.91
N GLY A 25 31.56 4.78 -18.48
CA GLY A 25 32.00 3.52 -17.89
C GLY A 25 31.89 3.39 -16.37
N GLU A 26 31.70 4.50 -15.64
CA GLU A 26 31.60 4.46 -14.16
C GLU A 26 30.23 4.84 -13.60
N TYR A 27 29.28 5.27 -14.44
CA TYR A 27 27.95 5.69 -13.98
C TYR A 27 26.84 4.63 -14.09
N PHE A 28 27.11 3.51 -14.76
CA PHE A 28 26.08 2.48 -15.05
C PHE A 28 26.28 1.16 -14.29
N TRP A 29 27.16 1.14 -13.29
CA TRP A 29 27.31 -0.02 -12.41
C TRP A 29 27.25 0.37 -10.94
N ASN A 30 26.07 0.80 -10.50
CA ASN A 30 25.54 0.57 -9.16
C ASN A 30 24.03 0.76 -9.24
N GLY A 31 23.34 -0.37 -9.48
CA GLY A 31 21.94 -0.39 -9.84
C GLY A 31 21.02 0.21 -8.78
N ARG A 32 20.26 1.23 -9.19
CA ARG A 32 18.90 1.52 -8.75
C ARG A 32 18.13 2.13 -9.95
N THR A 33 16.93 1.60 -10.15
CA THR A 33 15.85 1.98 -11.09
C THR A 33 16.00 1.82 -12.62
N ARG A 34 14.86 1.39 -13.21
CA ARG A 34 14.67 0.78 -14.53
C ARG A 34 14.24 1.84 -15.57
N PRO A 35 14.58 1.68 -16.86
CA PRO A 35 13.91 2.38 -17.95
C PRO A 35 12.51 1.80 -18.14
N GLY A 36 11.47 2.58 -17.84
CA GLY A 36 10.09 2.32 -18.21
C GLY A 36 9.62 3.36 -19.23
N GLU A 37 8.76 2.94 -20.15
CA GLU A 37 7.97 3.80 -21.06
C GLU A 37 8.64 4.32 -22.34
N ALA A 38 9.15 3.41 -23.16
CA ALA A 38 9.14 3.60 -24.63
C ALA A 38 9.13 2.31 -25.47
N LEU A 39 9.07 1.13 -24.85
CA LEU A 39 9.29 -0.14 -25.57
C LEU A 39 8.14 -1.15 -25.55
N TYR A 40 6.99 -0.83 -24.94
CA TYR A 40 5.86 -1.78 -24.86
C TYR A 40 4.72 -1.51 -25.86
N TRP A 41 4.78 -0.44 -26.66
CA TRP A 41 3.75 -0.12 -27.67
C TRP A 41 4.21 -0.17 -29.13
N SER A 42 5.24 -0.94 -29.45
CA SER A 42 5.57 -1.20 -30.85
C SER A 42 6.01 -2.64 -31.13
N LYS A 43 5.03 -3.54 -31.25
CA LYS A 43 5.17 -4.73 -32.10
C LYS A 43 4.19 -4.65 -33.26
N VAL A 44 4.51 -3.78 -34.21
CA VAL A 44 4.22 -4.02 -35.63
C VAL A 44 5.49 -4.65 -36.20
N ALA A 45 5.39 -5.90 -36.63
CA ALA A 45 6.49 -6.61 -37.26
C ALA A 45 6.91 -5.89 -38.56
N TYR A 46 8.19 -5.52 -38.64
CA TYR A 46 8.84 -5.23 -39.91
C TYR A 46 9.34 -6.57 -40.48
N ILE A 47 8.72 -7.02 -41.57
CA ILE A 47 9.26 -8.11 -42.40
C ILE A 47 10.21 -7.45 -43.40
N GLU A 48 11.51 -7.64 -43.23
CA GLU A 48 12.47 -7.43 -44.33
C GLU A 48 12.53 -8.69 -45.20
N GLY A 49 12.21 -8.52 -46.48
CA GLY A 49 12.71 -9.40 -47.55
C GLY A 49 11.94 -10.69 -47.81
N GLY A 50 10.76 -10.60 -48.42
CA GLY A 50 10.12 -11.75 -49.05
C GLY A 50 8.86 -11.34 -49.81
N SER A 51 8.89 -11.40 -51.14
CA SER A 51 7.69 -11.28 -51.96
C SER A 51 6.80 -12.52 -51.75
N CYS A 52 5.65 -12.36 -51.11
CA CYS A 52 4.61 -13.38 -51.09
C CYS A 52 3.39 -12.84 -51.85
N ASP A 53 3.23 -13.37 -53.05
CA ASP A 53 2.07 -13.21 -53.92
C ASP A 53 0.83 -13.83 -53.24
N LEU A 54 -0.23 -13.03 -53.04
CA LEU A 54 -1.51 -13.49 -52.50
C LEU A 54 -2.53 -13.59 -53.63
N SER A 55 -2.36 -14.61 -54.48
CA SER A 55 -3.32 -14.98 -55.52
C SER A 55 -3.84 -16.41 -55.31
N SER A 56 -4.47 -16.70 -54.17
CA SER A 56 -5.46 -17.78 -54.10
C SER A 56 -6.24 -17.74 -52.78
N GLU A 57 -7.53 -17.95 -52.93
CA GLU A 57 -8.58 -17.99 -51.91
C GLU A 57 -8.17 -18.75 -50.63
N MET A 58 -8.11 -18.03 -49.52
CA MET A 58 -8.46 -18.58 -48.22
C MET A 58 -9.27 -17.51 -47.48
N ASP A 59 -10.48 -17.90 -47.13
CA ASP A 59 -11.61 -17.02 -46.84
C ASP A 59 -11.38 -16.20 -45.56
N ARG A 60 -11.69 -14.90 -45.62
CA ARG A 60 -11.59 -13.96 -44.47
C ARG A 60 -12.48 -14.33 -43.28
N LYS A 61 -13.33 -15.35 -43.41
CA LYS A 61 -14.18 -15.86 -42.33
C LYS A 61 -13.42 -16.68 -41.30
N ASP A 62 -12.34 -17.35 -41.68
CA ASP A 62 -11.60 -18.24 -40.77
C ASP A 62 -10.65 -17.46 -39.84
N LEU A 63 -10.19 -16.28 -40.28
CA LEU A 63 -9.34 -15.41 -39.45
C LEU A 63 -10.09 -14.77 -38.28
N LEU A 64 -11.40 -14.54 -38.42
CA LEU A 64 -12.23 -13.95 -37.37
C LEU A 64 -12.59 -14.98 -36.29
N ALA A 65 -12.72 -16.26 -36.67
CA ALA A 65 -12.96 -17.35 -35.73
C ALA A 65 -11.73 -17.62 -34.83
N TYR A 66 -10.52 -17.51 -35.39
CA TYR A 66 -9.27 -17.72 -34.65
C TYR A 66 -8.98 -16.59 -33.64
N VAL A 67 -9.44 -15.37 -33.93
CA VAL A 67 -9.23 -14.19 -33.07
C VAL A 67 -10.29 -14.09 -31.96
N LEU A 68 -11.44 -14.75 -32.09
CA LEU A 68 -12.55 -14.62 -31.14
C LEU A 68 -12.73 -15.82 -30.18
N ILE A 69 -12.24 -17.03 -30.48
CA ILE A 69 -12.63 -18.24 -29.71
C ILE A 69 -11.45 -19.19 -29.37
N GLY A 70 -10.20 -18.86 -29.70
CA GLY A 70 -9.07 -19.77 -29.46
C GLY A 70 -9.14 -21.06 -30.31
N ASP A 71 -8.09 -21.87 -30.24
CA ASP A 71 -7.81 -22.99 -31.16
C ASP A 71 -9.01 -23.94 -31.41
N PRO A 72 -9.49 -24.12 -32.66
CA PRO A 72 -10.57 -25.06 -32.98
C PRO A 72 -10.19 -26.54 -32.81
N ALA A 73 -8.92 -26.86 -32.50
CA ALA A 73 -8.48 -28.19 -32.09
C ALA A 73 -8.65 -28.45 -30.58
N ALA A 74 -8.99 -27.44 -29.77
CA ALA A 74 -9.41 -27.63 -28.40
C ALA A 74 -10.75 -28.37 -28.42
N THR A 75 -10.71 -29.67 -28.13
CA THR A 75 -11.91 -30.50 -27.97
C THR A 75 -12.81 -29.86 -26.91
N TYR A 76 -13.87 -29.20 -27.38
CA TYR A 76 -14.96 -28.65 -26.57
C TYR A 76 -15.45 -29.74 -25.61
N ARG A 77 -15.05 -29.66 -24.33
CA ARG A 77 -15.57 -30.54 -23.28
C ARG A 77 -17.03 -30.16 -23.11
N ARG A 78 -17.94 -31.03 -23.59
CA ARG A 78 -19.40 -30.88 -23.42
C ARG A 78 -19.70 -30.68 -21.92
N GLY A 79 -20.13 -29.48 -21.53
CA GLY A 79 -20.62 -29.24 -20.17
C GLY A 79 -20.77 -27.76 -19.81
N ALA A 80 -19.81 -26.91 -20.19
CA ALA A 80 -19.83 -25.50 -19.79
C ALA A 80 -20.70 -24.64 -20.73
N PRO A 81 -21.57 -23.74 -20.19
CA PRO A 81 -22.28 -22.73 -20.97
C PRO A 81 -21.29 -21.74 -21.61
N LEU A 82 -21.65 -21.19 -22.77
CA LEU A 82 -20.83 -20.22 -23.53
C LEU A 82 -20.51 -18.93 -22.75
N HIS A 83 -21.32 -18.60 -21.73
CA HIS A 83 -21.12 -17.51 -20.76
C HIS A 83 -22.16 -17.67 -19.62
N ALA A 84 -21.72 -17.78 -18.37
CA ALA A 84 -22.60 -17.95 -17.22
C ALA A 84 -22.96 -16.61 -16.55
N LYS A 85 -23.85 -16.62 -15.55
CA LYS A 85 -24.05 -15.49 -14.63
C LYS A 85 -22.96 -15.42 -13.59
N TRP A 86 -22.60 -16.57 -13.03
CA TRP A 86 -21.58 -16.67 -12.01
C TRP A 86 -20.56 -17.75 -12.35
N THR A 87 -19.29 -17.47 -12.04
CA THR A 87 -18.28 -18.49 -11.84
C THR A 87 -17.83 -18.41 -10.39
N PHE A 88 -18.11 -19.47 -9.64
CA PHE A 88 -17.78 -19.67 -8.24
C PHE A 88 -16.51 -20.53 -8.16
N MET A 89 -15.41 -19.93 -7.72
CA MET A 89 -14.07 -20.48 -7.74
C MET A 89 -13.63 -20.77 -6.31
N VAL A 90 -13.21 -22.00 -6.01
CA VAL A 90 -12.67 -22.37 -4.70
C VAL A 90 -11.21 -22.76 -4.84
N TYR A 91 -10.34 -21.98 -4.20
CA TYR A 91 -8.92 -22.26 -4.08
C TYR A 91 -8.69 -22.97 -2.74
N LEU A 92 -8.61 -24.30 -2.80
CA LEU A 92 -8.70 -25.20 -1.67
C LEU A 92 -7.29 -25.72 -1.30
N ALA A 93 -6.61 -24.98 -0.43
CA ALA A 93 -5.28 -25.33 0.09
C ALA A 93 -5.42 -26.35 1.24
N ALA A 94 -5.59 -27.62 0.87
CA ALA A 94 -5.79 -28.75 1.77
C ALA A 94 -4.53 -29.60 1.98
N ASP A 95 -3.36 -29.16 1.49
CA ASP A 95 -2.07 -29.73 1.89
C ASP A 95 -1.68 -29.28 3.30
N ASN A 96 -2.47 -29.74 4.27
CA ASN A 96 -2.29 -29.59 5.70
C ASN A 96 -3.30 -30.48 6.43
N ASN A 97 -3.39 -30.35 7.76
CA ASN A 97 -4.27 -31.16 8.59
C ASN A 97 -5.79 -30.91 8.41
N LEU A 98 -6.20 -30.05 7.48
CA LEU A 98 -7.61 -29.82 7.14
C LEU A 98 -8.07 -30.66 5.93
N GLU A 99 -7.21 -31.47 5.32
CA GLU A 99 -7.49 -32.24 4.09
C GLU A 99 -8.86 -32.92 4.06
N GLU A 100 -9.25 -33.61 5.14
CA GLU A 100 -10.55 -34.31 5.26
C GLU A 100 -11.74 -33.34 5.13
N LEU A 101 -11.63 -32.14 5.67
CA LEU A 101 -12.66 -31.10 5.61
C LEU A 101 -12.79 -30.55 4.18
N GLY A 102 -11.65 -30.38 3.49
CA GLY A 102 -11.65 -29.99 2.08
C GLY A 102 -12.38 -30.99 1.17
N ILE A 103 -12.25 -32.28 1.45
CA ILE A 103 -13.01 -33.32 0.74
C ILE A 103 -14.52 -33.21 1.04
N ILE A 104 -14.89 -32.97 2.30
CA ILE A 104 -16.29 -32.77 2.69
C ILE A 104 -16.89 -31.59 1.94
N ASP A 105 -16.18 -30.46 1.87
CA ASP A 105 -16.67 -29.25 1.18
C ASP A 105 -16.82 -29.44 -0.33
N ILE A 106 -15.95 -30.23 -0.97
CA ILE A 106 -16.16 -30.64 -2.37
C ILE A 106 -17.47 -31.42 -2.51
N ASN A 107 -17.77 -32.35 -1.61
CA ASN A 107 -19.00 -33.13 -1.64
C ASN A 107 -20.25 -32.27 -1.35
N GLU A 108 -20.15 -31.27 -0.47
CA GLU A 108 -21.21 -30.27 -0.28
C GLU A 108 -21.48 -29.48 -1.56
N MET A 109 -20.43 -29.07 -2.28
CA MET A 109 -20.57 -28.42 -3.58
C MET A 109 -21.21 -29.36 -4.62
N GLU A 110 -20.85 -30.64 -4.62
CA GLU A 110 -21.45 -31.67 -5.49
C GLU A 110 -22.92 -31.96 -5.19
N ALA A 111 -23.44 -31.64 -3.99
CA ALA A 111 -24.87 -31.76 -3.71
C ALA A 111 -25.75 -30.88 -4.64
N ILE A 112 -25.19 -29.75 -5.09
CA ILE A 112 -25.84 -28.79 -5.99
C ILE A 112 -25.26 -28.88 -7.39
N GLY A 113 -23.94 -28.83 -7.52
CA GLY A 113 -23.20 -28.84 -8.77
C GLY A 113 -23.34 -27.56 -9.60
N SER A 114 -22.58 -27.50 -10.69
CA SER A 114 -22.71 -26.44 -11.69
C SER A 114 -24.03 -26.53 -12.47
N THR A 115 -24.51 -25.38 -12.94
CA THR A 115 -25.70 -25.22 -13.77
C THR A 115 -25.37 -24.48 -15.07
N GLN A 116 -26.36 -24.23 -15.93
CA GLN A 116 -26.17 -23.41 -17.14
C GLN A 116 -25.87 -21.93 -16.82
N ASP A 117 -26.21 -21.46 -15.62
CA ASP A 117 -26.09 -20.06 -15.21
C ASP A 117 -25.01 -19.87 -14.13
N VAL A 118 -24.50 -20.95 -13.54
CA VAL A 118 -23.51 -20.92 -12.45
C VAL A 118 -22.47 -22.01 -12.69
N ASN A 119 -21.23 -21.64 -12.94
CA ASN A 119 -20.09 -22.55 -12.93
C ASN A 119 -19.54 -22.66 -11.50
N VAL A 120 -19.17 -23.86 -11.08
CA VAL A 120 -18.46 -24.11 -9.82
C VAL A 120 -17.18 -24.87 -10.15
N VAL A 121 -16.03 -24.27 -9.84
CA VAL A 121 -14.71 -24.82 -10.12
C VAL A 121 -13.84 -24.82 -8.88
N VAL A 122 -13.09 -25.91 -8.70
CA VAL A 122 -12.23 -26.11 -7.53
C VAL A 122 -10.82 -26.42 -8.02
N GLN A 123 -9.82 -25.71 -7.49
CA GLN A 123 -8.43 -26.16 -7.49
C GLN A 123 -8.11 -26.60 -6.07
N VAL A 124 -7.87 -27.90 -5.89
CA VAL A 124 -7.60 -28.51 -4.59
C VAL A 124 -6.22 -29.12 -4.59
N ASP A 125 -5.47 -28.83 -3.54
CA ASP A 125 -4.19 -29.47 -3.24
C ASP A 125 -4.31 -30.29 -1.96
N ARG A 126 -3.72 -31.49 -1.92
CA ARG A 126 -3.95 -32.46 -0.85
C ARG A 126 -2.65 -32.91 -0.21
N ALA A 127 -2.73 -33.09 1.11
CA ALA A 127 -1.62 -33.58 1.91
C ALA A 127 -1.43 -35.10 1.86
N PRO A 128 -0.21 -35.58 2.17
CA PRO A 128 0.00 -36.99 2.48
C PRO A 128 -0.63 -37.35 3.84
N GLY A 129 -1.60 -38.27 3.82
CA GLY A 129 -1.95 -39.08 4.98
C GLY A 129 -2.96 -38.52 5.98
N TYR A 130 -3.74 -37.48 5.64
CA TYR A 130 -4.90 -37.06 6.46
C TYR A 130 -6.23 -37.62 5.94
N ASP A 131 -6.42 -37.76 4.62
CA ASP A 131 -7.58 -38.44 4.02
C ASP A 131 -7.16 -39.52 3.00
N THR A 132 -7.93 -40.61 2.90
CA THR A 132 -7.73 -41.65 1.86
C THR A 132 -9.03 -42.05 1.15
N SER A 133 -10.13 -41.33 1.42
CA SER A 133 -11.46 -41.66 0.89
C SER A 133 -11.48 -41.62 -0.64
N ASN A 134 -10.72 -40.72 -1.27
CA ASN A 134 -10.62 -40.55 -2.72
C ASN A 134 -9.32 -41.08 -3.33
N GLY A 135 -8.70 -42.03 -2.63
CA GLY A 135 -7.29 -42.38 -2.83
C GLY A 135 -6.35 -41.35 -2.20
N ASP A 136 -5.11 -41.74 -1.97
CA ASP A 136 -4.08 -40.96 -1.27
C ASP A 136 -3.18 -40.23 -2.28
N TRP A 137 -3.79 -39.41 -3.14
CA TRP A 137 -3.04 -38.57 -4.08
C TRP A 137 -2.64 -37.26 -3.40
N THR A 138 -1.42 -36.84 -3.65
CA THR A 138 -0.76 -35.68 -3.05
C THR A 138 -0.31 -34.75 -4.18
N THR A 139 -1.25 -34.34 -5.02
CA THR A 139 -0.99 -33.43 -6.14
C THR A 139 -2.11 -32.43 -6.22
N THR A 140 -1.87 -31.28 -6.82
CA THR A 140 -2.89 -30.27 -7.05
C THR A 140 -3.74 -30.62 -8.26
N ARG A 141 -5.07 -30.56 -8.11
CA ARG A 141 -6.04 -30.97 -9.12
C ARG A 141 -7.13 -29.94 -9.32
N ARG A 142 -7.61 -29.86 -10.55
CA ARG A 142 -8.75 -29.02 -10.93
C ARG A 142 -9.98 -29.85 -11.22
N TYR A 143 -11.12 -29.40 -10.70
CA TYR A 143 -12.42 -30.03 -10.90
C TYR A 143 -13.45 -29.00 -11.38
N TYR A 144 -14.30 -29.44 -12.32
CA TYR A 144 -15.56 -28.77 -12.60
C TYR A 144 -16.64 -29.52 -11.84
N ILE A 145 -17.26 -28.87 -10.87
CA ILE A 145 -18.16 -29.53 -9.94
C ILE A 145 -19.47 -29.86 -10.65
N VAL A 146 -19.83 -31.14 -10.63
CA VAL A 146 -21.10 -31.64 -11.16
C VAL A 146 -21.95 -32.19 -10.04
N LYS A 147 -23.26 -32.18 -10.24
CA LYS A 147 -24.18 -32.66 -9.23
C LYS A 147 -24.02 -34.17 -9.00
N ASP A 148 -23.74 -34.59 -7.77
CA ASP A 148 -23.94 -35.97 -7.37
C ASP A 148 -25.43 -36.25 -7.16
N SER A 149 -25.94 -37.23 -7.91
CA SER A 149 -27.33 -37.68 -7.79
C SER A 149 -27.56 -38.56 -6.55
N ASN A 150 -26.49 -39.06 -5.91
CA ASN A 150 -26.56 -39.89 -4.71
C ASN A 150 -26.54 -39.08 -3.40
N GLY A 151 -26.27 -37.77 -3.47
CA GLY A 151 -26.23 -36.85 -2.33
C GLY A 151 -24.80 -36.52 -1.88
N THR A 152 -24.64 -36.01 -0.67
CA THR A 152 -23.34 -35.77 -0.04
C THR A 152 -22.79 -37.10 0.51
N ASP A 153 -21.72 -37.62 -0.08
CA ASP A 153 -20.90 -38.66 0.55
C ASP A 153 -19.45 -38.17 0.74
N THR A 154 -18.46 -39.06 0.70
CA THR A 154 -17.04 -38.69 0.82
C THR A 154 -16.27 -38.95 -0.48
N GLN A 155 -16.96 -39.15 -1.61
CA GLN A 155 -16.37 -39.50 -2.89
C GLN A 155 -16.57 -38.37 -3.89
N ILE A 156 -15.47 -37.79 -4.36
CA ILE A 156 -15.50 -36.82 -5.46
C ILE A 156 -15.98 -37.53 -6.72
N VAL A 157 -17.20 -37.20 -7.16
CA VAL A 157 -17.77 -37.74 -8.41
C VAL A 157 -17.42 -36.87 -9.62
N SER A 158 -16.99 -35.63 -9.38
CA SER A 158 -16.64 -34.67 -10.41
C SER A 158 -15.44 -35.13 -11.22
N ALA A 159 -15.55 -34.98 -12.54
CA ALA A 159 -14.49 -35.39 -13.45
C ALA A 159 -13.26 -34.49 -13.23
N LEU A 160 -12.11 -35.14 -13.02
CA LEU A 160 -10.81 -34.49 -12.99
C LEU A 160 -10.59 -33.74 -14.30
N ILE A 161 -10.41 -32.42 -14.21
CA ILE A 161 -10.18 -31.57 -15.36
C ILE A 161 -8.71 -31.63 -15.77
N GLU A 162 -7.83 -31.46 -14.79
CA GLU A 162 -6.39 -31.38 -14.92
C GLU A 162 -5.72 -31.81 -13.61
N ASP A 163 -4.64 -32.58 -13.70
CA ASP A 163 -3.72 -32.86 -12.61
C ASP A 163 -2.46 -32.03 -12.88
N LEU A 164 -2.21 -31.05 -12.02
CA LEU A 164 -1.13 -30.07 -12.18
C LEU A 164 0.21 -30.61 -11.66
N GLY A 165 0.21 -31.79 -11.03
CA GLY A 165 1.29 -32.20 -10.14
C GLY A 165 1.24 -31.40 -8.84
N GLU A 166 2.32 -31.41 -8.07
CA GLU A 166 2.41 -30.57 -6.87
C GLU A 166 2.54 -29.10 -7.24
N VAL A 167 1.73 -28.25 -6.60
CA VAL A 167 1.76 -26.80 -6.74
C VAL A 167 1.74 -26.20 -5.35
N ASN A 168 2.74 -25.37 -5.04
CA ASN A 168 2.76 -24.56 -3.83
C ASN A 168 1.54 -23.63 -3.81
N MET A 169 0.55 -23.96 -2.98
CA MET A 169 -0.68 -23.18 -2.88
C MET A 169 -0.47 -21.85 -2.14
N GLY A 170 0.66 -21.69 -1.45
CA GLY A 170 1.16 -20.45 -0.87
C GLY A 170 1.75 -19.46 -1.88
N ASP A 171 2.05 -19.87 -3.11
CA ASP A 171 2.64 -19.00 -4.14
C ASP A 171 1.57 -18.06 -4.75
N PRO A 172 1.75 -16.72 -4.73
CA PRO A 172 0.85 -15.78 -5.40
C PRO A 172 0.62 -16.07 -6.89
N GLN A 173 1.61 -16.65 -7.58
CA GLN A 173 1.49 -17.01 -8.98
C GLN A 173 0.53 -18.19 -9.18
N ALA A 174 0.49 -19.16 -8.26
CA ALA A 174 -0.45 -20.28 -8.32
C ALA A 174 -1.90 -19.81 -8.21
N LEU A 175 -2.17 -18.84 -7.31
CA LEU A 175 -3.48 -18.20 -7.20
C LEU A 175 -3.83 -17.40 -8.46
N ALA A 176 -2.90 -16.60 -8.99
CA ALA A 176 -3.12 -15.83 -10.21
C ALA A 176 -3.42 -16.76 -11.41
N ASP A 177 -2.67 -17.85 -11.55
CA ASP A 177 -2.86 -18.84 -12.63
C ASP A 177 -4.20 -19.55 -12.53
N PHE A 178 -4.66 -19.88 -11.31
CA PHE A 178 -6.00 -20.44 -11.09
C PHE A 178 -7.09 -19.46 -11.53
N LEU A 179 -7.00 -18.21 -11.11
CA LEU A 179 -7.98 -17.17 -11.45
C LEU A 179 -8.03 -16.90 -12.95
N LEU A 180 -6.88 -16.74 -13.60
CA LEU A 180 -6.79 -16.52 -15.05
C LEU A 180 -7.36 -17.72 -15.81
N TRP A 181 -7.01 -18.95 -15.40
CA TRP A 181 -7.57 -20.16 -15.99
C TRP A 181 -9.09 -20.23 -15.84
N ALA A 182 -9.61 -19.99 -14.62
CA ALA A 182 -11.04 -20.06 -14.36
C ALA A 182 -11.83 -19.01 -15.15
N MET A 183 -11.32 -17.78 -15.23
CA MET A 183 -11.94 -16.69 -16.00
C MET A 183 -11.90 -16.95 -17.51
N GLN A 184 -10.84 -17.61 -18.01
CA GLN A 184 -10.69 -17.95 -19.42
C GLN A 184 -11.61 -19.13 -19.82
N GLU A 185 -11.60 -20.21 -19.05
CA GLU A 185 -12.30 -21.45 -19.40
C GLU A 185 -13.80 -21.41 -19.01
N TYR A 186 -14.15 -20.61 -18.00
CA TYR A 186 -15.51 -20.49 -17.47
C TYR A 186 -15.93 -19.01 -17.37
N PRO A 187 -16.08 -18.33 -18.51
CA PRO A 187 -16.44 -16.91 -18.52
C PRO A 187 -17.85 -16.69 -17.94
N ALA A 188 -18.00 -15.65 -17.12
CA ALA A 188 -19.25 -15.27 -16.48
C ALA A 188 -19.41 -13.75 -16.31
N ASP A 189 -20.66 -13.31 -16.06
CA ASP A 189 -20.97 -11.92 -15.70
C ASP A 189 -20.29 -11.50 -14.39
N HIS A 190 -20.19 -12.44 -13.42
CA HIS A 190 -19.60 -12.22 -12.11
C HIS A 190 -18.69 -13.37 -11.64
N TYR A 191 -17.69 -13.03 -10.83
CA TYR A 191 -16.74 -13.98 -10.26
C TYR A 191 -16.73 -13.94 -8.73
N CYS A 192 -16.93 -15.10 -8.10
CA CYS A 192 -16.76 -15.29 -6.67
C CYS A 192 -15.51 -16.15 -6.43
N LEU A 193 -14.55 -15.66 -5.66
CA LEU A 193 -13.39 -16.40 -5.20
C LEU A 193 -13.58 -16.77 -3.73
N VAL A 194 -13.47 -18.06 -3.41
CA VAL A 194 -13.33 -18.56 -2.04
C VAL A 194 -11.89 -18.99 -1.81
N LEU A 195 -11.24 -18.40 -0.82
CA LEU A 195 -9.94 -18.84 -0.32
C LEU A 195 -10.17 -19.71 0.90
N TRP A 196 -9.81 -20.99 0.78
CA TRP A 196 -10.07 -22.01 1.79
C TRP A 196 -8.76 -22.53 2.38
N GLY A 197 -8.75 -22.70 3.70
CA GLY A 197 -7.65 -23.33 4.43
C GLY A 197 -7.44 -22.70 5.80
N HIS A 198 -6.24 -22.86 6.35
CA HIS A 198 -5.87 -22.12 7.56
C HIS A 198 -5.84 -20.62 7.31
N GLY A 199 -6.12 -19.85 8.37
CA GLY A 199 -6.09 -18.40 8.36
C GLY A 199 -5.53 -17.84 9.67
N GLY A 200 -4.83 -16.71 9.61
CA GLY A 200 -4.27 -16.03 10.79
C GLY A 200 -4.40 -14.52 10.81
N GLY A 201 -5.08 -13.94 9.83
CA GLY A 201 -5.13 -12.50 9.58
C GLY A 201 -3.95 -12.03 8.74
N TRP A 202 -3.41 -10.85 9.04
CA TRP A 202 -2.34 -10.22 8.24
C TRP A 202 -0.91 -10.63 8.63
N ARG A 203 -0.73 -11.33 9.76
CA ARG A 203 0.52 -11.35 10.52
C ARG A 203 1.53 -12.40 10.02
N HIS A 204 2.66 -11.93 9.53
CA HIS A 204 3.78 -12.77 9.12
C HIS A 204 4.64 -13.31 10.32
N ARG A 205 4.24 -14.39 11.01
CA ARG A 205 5.17 -15.14 11.91
C ARG A 205 4.74 -16.57 12.23
N ARG A 206 5.70 -17.52 12.24
CA ARG A 206 5.49 -18.92 12.63
C ARG A 206 5.31 -19.14 14.16
N PRO A 207 4.49 -20.14 14.60
CA PRO A 207 3.56 -20.89 13.76
C PRO A 207 2.48 -19.94 13.20
N THR A 208 2.29 -20.08 11.90
CA THR A 208 1.95 -19.13 10.81
C THR A 208 0.70 -18.28 11.03
N ARG A 209 0.62 -17.06 10.44
CA ARG A 209 -0.60 -16.23 10.45
C ARG A 209 -0.90 -15.43 9.17
N ASP A 210 -1.09 -16.15 8.07
CA ASP A 210 -1.55 -15.64 6.76
C ASP A 210 -2.70 -16.56 6.26
N VAL A 211 -2.92 -16.81 4.96
CA VAL A 211 -3.99 -17.74 4.49
C VAL A 211 -3.46 -18.85 3.56
N CYS A 212 -4.25 -19.91 3.35
CA CYS A 212 -3.97 -20.98 2.39
C CYS A 212 -2.61 -21.65 2.61
N TYR A 213 -2.49 -22.38 3.73
CA TYR A 213 -1.21 -22.98 4.13
C TYR A 213 -0.90 -24.24 3.34
N ASP A 214 0.36 -24.36 2.97
CA ASP A 214 0.93 -25.49 2.26
C ASP A 214 2.04 -26.09 3.13
N ASP A 215 1.76 -27.24 3.77
CA ASP A 215 2.67 -27.88 4.71
C ASP A 215 3.84 -28.56 4.00
N THR A 216 3.66 -29.05 2.77
CA THR A 216 4.74 -29.70 2.00
C THR A 216 5.76 -28.69 1.51
N ASP A 217 5.31 -27.56 0.96
CA ASP A 217 6.20 -26.46 0.53
C ASP A 217 6.63 -25.56 1.68
N VAL A 218 5.97 -25.68 2.85
CA VAL A 218 6.26 -24.89 4.05
C VAL A 218 6.01 -23.40 3.75
N ASP A 219 4.89 -23.11 3.10
CA ASP A 219 4.54 -21.79 2.58
C ASP A 219 3.07 -21.42 2.84
N TYR A 220 2.71 -20.17 2.54
CA TYR A 220 1.38 -19.59 2.74
C TYR A 220 1.24 -18.30 1.95
N LEU A 221 0.01 -17.93 1.60
CA LEU A 221 -0.28 -16.67 0.92
C LEU A 221 -0.36 -15.52 1.92
N SER A 222 0.65 -14.65 1.94
CA SER A 222 0.61 -13.44 2.75
C SER A 222 -0.41 -12.42 2.25
N THR A 223 -0.81 -11.48 3.12
CA THR A 223 -1.72 -10.38 2.72
C THR A 223 -1.17 -9.56 1.54
N LEU A 224 0.15 -9.39 1.43
CA LEU A 224 0.78 -8.71 0.29
C LEU A 224 0.76 -9.56 -0.98
N GLU A 225 0.95 -10.88 -0.86
CA GLU A 225 0.91 -11.82 -1.99
C GLU A 225 -0.50 -12.02 -2.54
N LEU A 226 -1.52 -12.02 -1.67
CA LEU A 226 -2.91 -11.93 -2.10
C LEU A 226 -3.15 -10.70 -2.97
N GLU A 227 -2.62 -9.55 -2.56
CA GLU A 227 -2.71 -8.34 -3.37
C GLU A 227 -1.98 -8.49 -4.71
N GLN A 228 -0.75 -9.03 -4.69
CA GLN A 228 0.05 -9.25 -5.89
C GLN A 228 -0.71 -10.12 -6.91
N ALA A 229 -1.29 -11.23 -6.46
CA ALA A 229 -2.07 -12.12 -7.31
C ALA A 229 -3.30 -11.43 -7.92
N LEU A 230 -4.09 -10.71 -7.10
CA LEU A 230 -5.27 -9.98 -7.58
C LEU A 230 -4.90 -8.83 -8.52
N ALA A 231 -3.83 -8.10 -8.23
CA ALA A 231 -3.34 -7.01 -9.07
C ALA A 231 -2.92 -7.53 -10.46
N GLN A 232 -2.26 -8.69 -10.51
CA GLN A 232 -1.88 -9.35 -11.76
C GLN A 232 -3.11 -9.73 -12.58
N VAL A 233 -4.11 -10.36 -11.97
CA VAL A 233 -5.37 -10.73 -12.64
C VAL A 233 -6.11 -9.48 -13.14
N TYR A 234 -6.17 -8.44 -12.32
CA TYR A 234 -6.82 -7.17 -12.66
C TYR A 234 -6.14 -6.45 -13.84
N GLN A 235 -4.81 -6.59 -13.99
CA GLN A 235 -4.08 -6.02 -15.13
C GLN A 235 -4.24 -6.82 -16.42
N GLN A 236 -4.54 -8.13 -16.33
CA GLN A 236 -4.57 -9.03 -17.47
C GLN A 236 -5.98 -9.35 -17.97
N THR A 237 -7.00 -9.05 -17.17
CA THR A 237 -8.40 -9.36 -17.49
C THR A 237 -9.25 -8.10 -17.50
N THR A 238 -10.36 -8.13 -18.26
CA THR A 238 -11.39 -7.09 -18.17
C THR A 238 -12.39 -7.34 -17.05
N GLY A 239 -12.30 -8.51 -16.41
CA GLY A 239 -13.10 -8.92 -15.26
C GLY A 239 -12.42 -8.55 -13.95
N ARG A 240 -13.20 -8.48 -12.87
CA ARG A 240 -12.71 -8.35 -11.51
C ARG A 240 -13.18 -9.56 -10.71
N VAL A 241 -12.50 -9.87 -9.62
CA VAL A 241 -13.08 -10.75 -8.60
C VAL A 241 -14.16 -9.93 -7.90
N ASP A 242 -15.44 -10.19 -8.17
CA ASP A 242 -16.53 -9.39 -7.61
C ASP A 242 -16.72 -9.68 -6.12
N VAL A 243 -16.70 -10.95 -5.73
CA VAL A 243 -16.78 -11.38 -4.33
C VAL A 243 -15.52 -12.14 -3.98
N ILE A 244 -14.82 -11.74 -2.94
CA ILE A 244 -13.84 -12.59 -2.28
C ILE A 244 -14.40 -13.01 -0.91
N ALA A 245 -14.44 -14.31 -0.67
CA ALA A 245 -14.92 -14.90 0.56
C ALA A 245 -13.79 -15.74 1.18
N MET A 246 -13.50 -15.47 2.45
CA MET A 246 -12.40 -16.09 3.18
C MET A 246 -12.96 -17.18 4.07
N ASP A 247 -12.91 -18.42 3.60
CA ASP A 247 -13.23 -19.61 4.40
C ASP A 247 -11.98 -20.03 5.18
N ALA A 248 -11.56 -19.10 6.03
CA ALA A 248 -10.32 -19.16 6.79
C ALA A 248 -10.41 -18.27 8.04
N CYS A 249 -9.76 -18.71 9.11
CA CYS A 249 -9.78 -18.04 10.40
C CYS A 249 -9.20 -16.61 10.32
N LEU A 250 -9.80 -15.69 11.09
CA LEU A 250 -9.21 -14.37 11.40
C LEU A 250 -9.01 -13.43 10.22
N MET A 251 -9.60 -13.70 9.06
CA MET A 251 -9.42 -12.89 7.85
C MET A 251 -10.28 -11.61 7.86
N GLY A 252 -11.27 -11.50 8.75
CA GLY A 252 -12.13 -10.35 8.99
C GLY A 252 -11.40 -9.19 9.67
N MET A 253 -10.33 -8.70 9.03
CA MET A 253 -9.49 -7.62 9.49
C MET A 253 -9.53 -6.45 8.51
N ILE A 254 -9.48 -5.21 9.01
CA ILE A 254 -9.39 -4.03 8.15
C ILE A 254 -8.09 -4.02 7.34
N GLU A 255 -7.01 -4.56 7.89
CA GLU A 255 -5.73 -4.77 7.22
C GLU A 255 -5.88 -5.57 5.92
N VAL A 256 -6.48 -6.76 6.04
CA VAL A 256 -6.69 -7.67 4.91
C VAL A 256 -7.69 -7.06 3.94
N GLY A 257 -8.86 -6.65 4.42
CA GLY A 257 -9.91 -6.10 3.57
C GLY A 257 -9.46 -4.85 2.80
N TYR A 258 -8.77 -3.92 3.46
CA TYR A 258 -8.28 -2.70 2.82
C TYR A 258 -7.21 -2.98 1.77
N GLN A 259 -6.29 -3.92 2.03
CA GLN A 259 -5.25 -4.32 1.07
C GLN A 259 -5.87 -4.74 -0.27
N LEU A 260 -6.96 -5.52 -0.22
CA LEU A 260 -7.61 -6.08 -1.40
C LEU A 260 -8.68 -5.16 -2.01
N SER A 261 -9.08 -4.10 -1.30
CA SER A 261 -10.29 -3.29 -1.60
C SER A 261 -10.35 -2.67 -3.00
N SER A 262 -9.21 -2.44 -3.65
CA SER A 262 -9.16 -1.89 -5.01
C SER A 262 -9.44 -2.91 -6.11
N TYR A 263 -9.41 -4.21 -5.81
CA TYR A 263 -9.53 -5.31 -6.77
C TYR A 263 -10.84 -6.09 -6.63
N ILE A 264 -11.63 -5.78 -5.59
CA ILE A 264 -12.85 -6.51 -5.24
C ILE A 264 -14.05 -5.59 -5.07
N GLN A 265 -15.26 -6.11 -5.28
CA GLN A 265 -16.50 -5.39 -4.98
C GLN A 265 -17.02 -5.71 -3.58
N VAL A 266 -16.93 -6.97 -3.15
CA VAL A 266 -17.41 -7.46 -1.86
C VAL A 266 -16.35 -8.34 -1.19
N PHE A 267 -16.17 -8.11 0.11
CA PHE A 267 -15.30 -8.86 1.00
C PHE A 267 -16.14 -9.58 2.04
N VAL A 268 -16.01 -10.90 2.16
CA VAL A 268 -16.70 -11.71 3.17
C VAL A 268 -15.68 -12.47 4.00
N ALA A 269 -15.66 -12.26 5.32
CA ALA A 269 -14.68 -12.92 6.19
C ALA A 269 -15.16 -12.96 7.65
N SER A 270 -14.55 -13.86 8.43
CA SER A 270 -14.78 -14.00 9.87
C SER A 270 -13.72 -13.21 10.65
N GLU A 271 -14.14 -12.43 11.65
CA GLU A 271 -13.19 -11.85 12.60
C GLU A 271 -12.49 -12.94 13.42
N GLU A 272 -13.25 -13.97 13.79
CA GLU A 272 -12.82 -15.07 14.65
C GLU A 272 -12.35 -16.29 13.83
N GLU A 273 -12.00 -17.37 14.52
CA GLU A 273 -11.84 -18.69 13.89
C GLU A 273 -13.13 -19.13 13.18
N VAL A 274 -12.96 -19.73 12.01
CA VAL A 274 -14.04 -20.43 11.31
C VAL A 274 -14.05 -21.88 11.82
N PRO A 275 -15.20 -22.46 12.21
CA PRO A 275 -15.26 -23.85 12.64
C PRO A 275 -14.83 -24.81 11.53
N GLY A 276 -14.45 -26.04 11.87
CA GLY A 276 -13.91 -27.02 10.91
C GLY A 276 -14.80 -27.27 9.69
N ASP A 277 -16.13 -27.29 9.85
CA ASP A 277 -17.09 -27.42 8.74
C ASP A 277 -17.08 -26.25 7.73
N GLY A 278 -16.35 -25.16 7.98
CA GLY A 278 -16.19 -24.07 7.02
C GLY A 278 -17.49 -23.36 6.62
N PHE A 279 -17.62 -23.03 5.34
CA PHE A 279 -18.85 -22.48 4.79
C PHE A 279 -19.83 -23.59 4.39
N PRO A 280 -21.15 -23.44 4.63
CA PRO A 280 -22.14 -24.41 4.17
C PRO A 280 -22.36 -24.28 2.65
N TYR A 281 -21.49 -24.92 1.86
CA TYR A 281 -21.40 -24.72 0.40
C TYR A 281 -22.68 -25.14 -0.31
N ASP A 282 -23.31 -26.22 0.15
CA ASP A 282 -24.58 -26.71 -0.37
C ASP A 282 -25.70 -25.64 -0.24
N MET A 283 -25.81 -25.00 0.91
CA MET A 283 -26.82 -23.97 1.21
C MET A 283 -26.57 -22.67 0.44
N ILE A 284 -25.31 -22.32 0.22
CA ILE A 284 -24.89 -21.13 -0.53
C ILE A 284 -25.14 -21.34 -2.02
N LEU A 285 -24.65 -22.46 -2.57
CA LEU A 285 -24.81 -22.78 -3.98
C LEU A 285 -26.27 -23.07 -4.34
N GLU A 286 -27.06 -23.66 -3.45
CA GLU A 286 -28.52 -23.81 -3.66
C GLU A 286 -29.18 -22.43 -3.86
N ALA A 287 -28.84 -21.46 -3.00
CA ALA A 287 -29.38 -20.11 -3.11
C ALA A 287 -28.90 -19.39 -4.38
N LEU A 288 -27.64 -19.57 -4.75
CA LEU A 288 -27.08 -18.98 -5.97
C LEU A 288 -27.71 -19.59 -7.24
N ALA A 289 -27.81 -20.91 -7.31
CA ALA A 289 -28.44 -21.61 -8.43
C ALA A 289 -29.93 -21.29 -8.56
N ALA A 290 -30.62 -21.05 -7.44
CA ALA A 290 -32.03 -20.64 -7.44
C ALA A 290 -32.24 -19.16 -7.83
N SER A 291 -31.21 -18.32 -7.76
CA SER A 291 -31.29 -16.88 -8.05
C SER A 291 -29.99 -16.35 -8.68
N PRO A 292 -29.61 -16.84 -9.87
CA PRO A 292 -28.30 -16.54 -10.47
C PRO A 292 -28.15 -15.08 -10.92
N ASP A 293 -29.24 -14.32 -11.02
CA ASP A 293 -29.19 -12.88 -11.31
C ASP A 293 -28.83 -12.01 -10.09
N MET A 294 -28.49 -12.61 -8.94
CA MET A 294 -28.13 -11.85 -7.75
C MET A 294 -26.86 -11.02 -7.97
N THR A 295 -26.82 -9.81 -7.42
CA THR A 295 -25.64 -8.95 -7.48
C THR A 295 -24.54 -9.47 -6.54
N PRO A 296 -23.29 -9.02 -6.70
CA PRO A 296 -22.21 -9.35 -5.78
C PRO A 296 -22.53 -9.05 -4.30
N GLU A 297 -23.16 -7.91 -4.02
CA GLU A 297 -23.59 -7.55 -2.67
C GLU A 297 -24.64 -8.53 -2.12
N GLN A 298 -25.58 -8.96 -2.97
CA GLN A 298 -26.59 -9.93 -2.58
C GLN A 298 -25.96 -11.30 -2.30
N LEU A 299 -25.00 -11.75 -3.12
CA LEU A 299 -24.27 -12.99 -2.86
C LEU A 299 -23.49 -12.92 -1.54
N GLY A 300 -22.79 -11.82 -1.27
CA GLY A 300 -22.10 -11.61 0.01
C GLY A 300 -23.05 -11.67 1.22
N GLN A 301 -24.25 -11.09 1.10
CA GLN A 301 -25.30 -11.19 2.12
C GLN A 301 -25.81 -12.62 2.28
N VAL A 302 -25.98 -13.36 1.18
CA VAL A 302 -26.40 -14.76 1.19
C VAL A 302 -25.39 -15.62 1.93
N ILE A 303 -24.09 -15.48 1.65
CA ILE A 303 -23.03 -16.22 2.34
C ILE A 303 -23.14 -16.03 3.86
N VAL A 304 -23.20 -14.78 4.33
CA VAL A 304 -23.37 -14.45 5.76
C VAL A 304 -24.66 -15.05 6.35
N GLN A 305 -25.77 -14.99 5.62
CA GLN A 305 -27.06 -15.52 6.08
C GLN A 305 -27.07 -17.04 6.17
N LYS A 306 -26.46 -17.74 5.21
CA LYS A 306 -26.37 -19.21 5.21
C LYS A 306 -25.43 -19.71 6.29
N TYR A 307 -24.27 -19.07 6.43
CA TYR A 307 -23.33 -19.32 7.53
C TYR A 307 -24.01 -19.14 8.89
N LYS A 308 -24.71 -18.02 9.10
CA LYS A 308 -25.52 -17.80 10.30
C LYS A 308 -26.54 -18.90 10.52
N SER A 309 -27.29 -19.29 9.49
CA SER A 309 -28.30 -20.35 9.61
C SER A 309 -27.63 -21.65 10.07
N TYR A 310 -26.55 -22.05 9.40
CA TYR A 310 -25.82 -23.29 9.70
C TYR A 310 -25.33 -23.32 11.16
N TYR A 311 -24.62 -22.27 11.58
CA TYR A 311 -24.04 -22.18 12.93
C TYR A 311 -25.02 -21.74 14.02
N THR A 312 -26.31 -21.61 13.70
CA THR A 312 -27.38 -21.45 14.70
C THR A 312 -28.32 -22.65 14.77
N THR A 313 -28.50 -23.39 13.68
CA THR A 313 -29.49 -24.48 13.60
C THR A 313 -28.88 -25.86 13.40
N THR A 314 -27.88 -25.99 12.53
CA THR A 314 -27.33 -27.28 12.09
C THR A 314 -26.16 -27.69 12.96
N PHE A 315 -25.18 -26.80 13.10
CA PHE A 315 -24.00 -27.00 13.94
C PHE A 315 -23.78 -25.79 14.87
N PRO A 316 -24.57 -25.64 15.95
CA PRO A 316 -24.50 -24.45 16.79
C PRO A 316 -23.09 -24.17 17.34
N TYR A 317 -22.54 -22.99 17.04
CA TYR A 317 -21.22 -22.56 17.52
C TYR A 317 -21.24 -21.12 18.02
N GLU A 318 -20.96 -20.94 19.32
CA GLU A 318 -21.16 -19.65 19.99
C GLU A 318 -20.12 -18.58 19.60
N ASN A 319 -18.94 -18.98 19.12
CA ASN A 319 -17.90 -18.03 18.70
C ASN A 319 -17.93 -17.73 17.19
N ALA A 320 -18.88 -18.30 16.44
CA ALA A 320 -18.99 -18.09 15.00
C ALA A 320 -19.18 -16.60 14.69
N THR A 321 -18.37 -16.04 13.79
CA THR A 321 -18.54 -14.69 13.26
C THR A 321 -18.43 -14.70 11.75
N ILE A 322 -19.16 -13.83 11.06
CA ILE A 322 -18.98 -13.59 9.63
C ILE A 322 -19.59 -12.24 9.26
N ALA A 323 -18.94 -11.48 8.40
CA ALA A 323 -19.50 -10.25 7.87
C ALA A 323 -19.13 -10.03 6.41
N ALA A 324 -19.97 -9.25 5.72
CA ALA A 324 -19.78 -8.84 4.35
C ALA A 324 -19.67 -7.31 4.28
N PHE A 325 -18.65 -6.81 3.58
CA PHE A 325 -18.40 -5.39 3.36
C PHE A 325 -18.19 -5.12 1.87
N THR A 326 -18.49 -3.90 1.42
CA THR A 326 -18.09 -3.45 0.07
C THR A 326 -16.63 -3.01 0.04
N GLY A 327 -15.94 -3.17 -1.08
CA GLY A 327 -14.56 -2.68 -1.28
C GLY A 327 -14.44 -1.17 -1.03
N SER A 328 -15.33 -0.37 -1.60
CA SER A 328 -15.43 1.08 -1.32
C SER A 328 -15.78 1.38 0.15
N GLY A 329 -16.53 0.49 0.80
CA GLY A 329 -16.84 0.58 2.21
C GLY A 329 -15.61 0.38 3.09
N LEU A 330 -14.74 -0.56 2.75
CA LEU A 330 -13.46 -0.78 3.43
C LEU A 330 -12.54 0.45 3.31
N GLN A 331 -12.52 1.11 2.14
CA GLN A 331 -11.81 2.38 1.96
C GLN A 331 -12.37 3.49 2.85
N SER A 332 -13.70 3.57 2.95
CA SER A 332 -14.37 4.52 3.83
C SER A 332 -14.08 4.25 5.32
N ILE A 333 -13.98 2.99 5.73
CA ILE A 333 -13.56 2.59 7.08
C ILE A 333 -12.12 3.05 7.33
N ALA A 334 -11.20 2.82 6.40
CA ALA A 334 -9.80 3.24 6.53
C ALA A 334 -9.65 4.76 6.65
N SER A 335 -10.39 5.56 5.85
CA SER A 335 -10.39 7.02 6.00
C SER A 335 -10.89 7.46 7.38
N ALA A 336 -11.96 6.85 7.90
CA ALA A 336 -12.46 7.15 9.24
C ALA A 336 -11.51 6.66 10.35
N LEU A 337 -10.82 5.54 10.13
CA LEU A 337 -9.77 5.03 11.01
C LEU A 337 -8.59 5.99 11.08
N ASN A 338 -8.17 6.57 9.95
CA ASN A 338 -7.13 7.59 9.92
C ASN A 338 -7.49 8.80 10.80
N THR A 339 -8.66 9.39 10.60
CA THR A 339 -9.14 10.51 11.43
C THR A 339 -9.21 10.13 12.91
N PHE A 340 -9.64 8.90 13.22
CA PHE A 340 -9.68 8.42 14.58
C PHE A 340 -8.28 8.24 15.19
N ALA A 341 -7.35 7.65 14.47
CA ALA A 341 -5.96 7.49 14.90
C ALA A 341 -5.28 8.84 15.18
N GLN A 342 -5.46 9.82 14.28
CA GLN A 342 -4.97 11.19 14.46
C GLN A 342 -5.52 11.82 15.75
N SER A 343 -6.84 11.73 15.97
CA SER A 343 -7.46 12.26 17.20
C SER A 343 -6.95 11.56 18.47
N LEU A 344 -6.65 10.26 18.39
CA LEU A 344 -6.11 9.50 19.52
C LEU A 344 -4.66 9.92 19.83
N MET A 345 -3.85 10.20 18.81
CA MET A 345 -2.49 10.71 18.99
C MET A 345 -2.48 12.09 19.64
N GLU A 346 -3.32 13.01 19.17
CA GLU A 346 -3.46 14.35 19.77
C GLU A 346 -3.89 14.29 21.25
N ALA A 347 -4.80 13.38 21.58
CA ALA A 347 -5.28 13.17 22.94
C ALA A 347 -4.33 12.34 23.82
N LEU A 348 -3.27 11.77 23.25
CA LEU A 348 -2.50 10.70 23.89
C LEU A 348 -1.77 11.18 25.14
N GLU A 349 -1.18 12.38 25.12
CA GLU A 349 -0.46 12.95 26.28
C GLU A 349 -1.40 13.10 27.49
N ALA A 350 -2.61 13.61 27.26
CA ALA A 350 -3.58 13.90 28.32
C ALA A 350 -4.39 12.66 28.75
N HIS A 351 -4.60 11.69 27.86
CA HIS A 351 -5.62 10.65 28.02
C HIS A 351 -5.16 9.22 27.75
N ARG A 352 -3.84 8.94 27.76
CA ARG A 352 -3.26 7.60 27.56
C ARG A 352 -3.97 6.49 28.34
N ASP A 353 -4.20 6.67 29.63
CA ASP A 353 -4.85 5.66 30.49
C ASP A 353 -6.28 5.34 30.04
N LYS A 354 -7.02 6.34 29.53
CA LYS A 354 -8.38 6.14 29.03
C LYS A 354 -8.42 5.48 27.66
N ILE A 355 -7.43 5.76 26.82
CA ILE A 355 -7.24 5.07 25.54
C ILE A 355 -6.88 3.60 25.79
N ALA A 356 -5.97 3.33 26.73
CA ALA A 356 -5.63 1.98 27.18
C ALA A 356 -6.84 1.22 27.72
N GLN A 357 -7.61 1.87 28.61
CA GLN A 357 -8.84 1.31 29.16
C GLN A 357 -9.86 0.99 28.05
N ALA A 358 -9.99 1.85 27.05
CA ALA A 358 -10.90 1.62 25.93
C ALA A 358 -10.51 0.39 25.09
N ARG A 359 -9.21 0.19 24.84
CA ARG A 359 -8.68 -1.02 24.21
C ARG A 359 -8.98 -2.26 25.06
N ASP A 360 -8.76 -2.21 26.36
CA ASP A 360 -8.92 -3.36 27.25
C ASP A 360 -10.39 -3.75 27.47
N GLU A 361 -11.33 -2.81 27.38
CA GLU A 361 -12.78 -3.06 27.49
C GLU A 361 -13.47 -3.43 26.15
N SER A 362 -12.74 -3.31 25.04
CA SER A 362 -13.23 -3.68 23.71
C SER A 362 -13.21 -5.20 23.49
N GLN A 363 -13.97 -5.68 22.51
CA GLN A 363 -14.05 -7.12 22.22
C GLN A 363 -12.70 -7.64 21.75
N VAL A 364 -12.20 -8.66 22.45
CA VAL A 364 -11.06 -9.47 22.00
C VAL A 364 -11.56 -10.46 20.95
N ILE A 365 -10.78 -10.64 19.89
CA ILE A 365 -11.05 -11.56 18.78
C ILE A 365 -9.91 -12.57 18.73
N CYS A 366 -10.17 -13.84 19.09
CA CYS A 366 -9.24 -14.97 19.26
C CYS A 366 -8.03 -14.70 20.18
N PHE A 367 -7.27 -13.65 19.90
CA PHE A 367 -6.03 -13.27 20.50
C PHE A 367 -6.06 -11.87 21.12
N SER A 368 -5.24 -11.68 22.15
CA SER A 368 -5.13 -10.42 22.90
C SER A 368 -4.63 -9.23 22.08
N TYR A 369 -4.19 -9.41 20.84
CA TYR A 369 -3.76 -8.34 19.94
C TYR A 369 -4.70 -8.07 18.76
N TYR A 370 -5.81 -8.80 18.62
CA TYR A 370 -6.88 -8.43 17.68
C TYR A 370 -8.07 -7.88 18.47
N ARG A 371 -8.61 -6.76 17.99
CA ARG A 371 -9.74 -6.06 18.61
C ARG A 371 -10.81 -5.80 17.57
N ASP A 372 -12.06 -6.03 17.94
CA ASP A 372 -13.18 -5.53 17.14
C ASP A 372 -13.09 -4.00 17.05
N LEU A 373 -12.99 -3.49 15.83
CA LEU A 373 -12.67 -2.09 15.59
C LEU A 373 -13.81 -1.16 16.03
N TYR A 374 -15.05 -1.60 15.82
CA TYR A 374 -16.24 -0.84 16.23
C TYR A 374 -16.35 -0.77 17.75
N SER A 375 -16.13 -1.88 18.45
CA SER A 375 -16.18 -2.02 19.90
C SER A 375 -15.11 -1.14 20.54
N PHE A 376 -13.90 -1.10 19.96
CA PHE A 376 -12.87 -0.17 20.40
C PHE A 376 -13.32 1.29 20.24
N ALA A 377 -13.81 1.68 19.08
CA ALA A 377 -14.34 3.04 18.86
C ALA A 377 -15.47 3.38 19.85
N GLU A 378 -16.39 2.45 20.12
CA GLU A 378 -17.46 2.63 21.10
C GLU A 378 -16.91 2.91 22.51
N ARG A 379 -15.89 2.15 22.95
CA ARG A 379 -15.27 2.35 24.26
C ARG A 379 -14.49 3.65 24.31
N ALA A 380 -13.75 4.01 23.26
CA ALA A 380 -13.03 5.28 23.18
C ALA A 380 -13.99 6.47 23.29
N ARG A 381 -15.12 6.43 22.55
CA ARG A 381 -16.18 7.44 22.64
C ARG A 381 -16.76 7.57 24.05
N ALA A 382 -16.90 6.46 24.78
CA ALA A 382 -17.47 6.46 26.12
C ALA A 382 -16.48 6.96 27.20
N LEU A 383 -15.20 6.58 27.08
CA LEU A 383 -14.23 6.69 28.16
C LEU A 383 -13.27 7.88 28.01
N VAL A 384 -12.89 8.27 26.79
CA VAL A 384 -11.95 9.35 26.55
C VAL A 384 -12.68 10.69 26.66
N PRO A 385 -12.27 11.60 27.57
CA PRO A 385 -12.96 12.87 27.80
C PRO A 385 -12.53 13.98 26.82
N ASP A 386 -12.29 13.61 25.55
CA ASP A 386 -11.90 14.52 24.47
C ASP A 386 -12.99 14.57 23.39
N SER A 387 -13.39 15.76 22.95
CA SER A 387 -14.48 15.91 21.97
C SER A 387 -14.10 15.45 20.57
N SER A 388 -12.85 15.63 20.16
CA SER A 388 -12.33 15.22 18.85
C SER A 388 -12.30 13.70 18.76
N VAL A 389 -11.77 13.02 19.79
CA VAL A 389 -11.78 11.54 19.89
C VAL A 389 -13.21 11.01 19.85
N ARG A 390 -14.14 11.62 20.59
CA ARG A 390 -15.56 11.19 20.59
C ARG A 390 -16.22 11.34 19.23
N SER A 391 -15.95 12.43 18.53
CA SER A 391 -16.48 12.68 17.19
C SER A 391 -15.89 11.69 16.17
N ALA A 392 -14.57 11.51 16.16
CA ALA A 392 -13.88 10.62 15.24
C ALA A 392 -14.28 9.14 15.48
N ALA A 393 -14.38 8.72 16.74
CA ALA A 393 -14.90 7.40 17.10
C ALA A 393 -16.33 7.18 16.58
N GLN A 394 -17.21 8.20 16.70
CA GLN A 394 -18.57 8.12 16.15
C GLN A 394 -18.58 8.03 14.62
N GLN A 395 -17.68 8.74 13.94
CA GLN A 395 -17.53 8.68 12.49
C GLN A 395 -17.08 7.30 12.03
N LEU A 396 -16.09 6.70 12.71
CA LEU A 396 -15.63 5.33 12.44
C LEU A 396 -16.75 4.30 12.65
N MET A 397 -17.49 4.39 13.75
CA MET A 397 -18.66 3.53 14.00
C MET A 397 -19.72 3.65 12.89
N ASN A 398 -19.94 4.86 12.37
CA ASN A 398 -20.88 5.09 11.26
C ASN A 398 -20.35 4.54 9.93
N ALA A 399 -19.04 4.69 9.66
CA ALA A 399 -18.40 4.16 8.46
C ALA A 399 -18.52 2.63 8.41
N ILE A 400 -18.19 1.94 9.51
CA ILE A 400 -18.32 0.48 9.62
C ILE A 400 -19.78 0.05 9.37
N ARG A 401 -20.75 0.68 10.04
CA ARG A 401 -22.17 0.34 9.86
C ARG A 401 -22.67 0.58 8.43
N SER A 402 -22.19 1.62 7.76
CA SER A 402 -22.62 1.99 6.41
C SER A 402 -22.00 1.09 5.35
N ALA A 403 -20.76 0.64 5.58
CA ALA A 403 -20.02 -0.25 4.68
C ALA A 403 -20.51 -1.72 4.76
N ARG A 404 -21.10 -2.11 5.89
CA ARG A 404 -21.48 -3.50 6.21
C ARG A 404 -22.79 -3.91 5.54
N LEU A 405 -22.70 -4.88 4.64
CA LEU A 405 -23.84 -5.44 3.91
C LEU A 405 -24.64 -6.43 4.76
N ALA A 406 -23.94 -7.28 5.51
CA ALA A 406 -24.50 -8.24 6.45
C ALA A 406 -23.47 -8.58 7.52
N GLU A 407 -23.94 -9.04 8.67
CA GLU A 407 -23.10 -9.44 9.79
C GLU A 407 -23.83 -10.46 10.66
N TYR A 408 -23.04 -11.39 11.22
CA TYR A 408 -23.46 -12.32 12.24
C TYR A 408 -22.31 -12.56 13.23
N HIS A 409 -22.67 -12.56 14.51
CA HIS A 409 -21.83 -13.07 15.59
C HIS A 409 -22.66 -13.94 16.54
N GLY A 410 -22.04 -15.00 17.04
CA GLY A 410 -22.60 -15.85 18.07
C GLY A 410 -22.52 -15.23 19.48
N THR A 411 -23.14 -15.91 20.45
CA THR A 411 -23.25 -15.43 21.84
C THR A 411 -21.91 -15.33 22.58
N GLY A 412 -20.88 -16.02 22.12
CA GLY A 412 -19.51 -15.97 22.64
C GLY A 412 -18.72 -14.74 22.20
N ARG A 413 -19.23 -13.97 21.23
CA ARG A 413 -18.65 -12.71 20.74
C ARG A 413 -19.70 -11.58 20.72
N PRO A 414 -20.32 -11.25 21.86
CA PRO A 414 -21.52 -10.39 21.91
C PRO A 414 -21.29 -8.92 21.54
N LYS A 415 -20.03 -8.51 21.37
CA LYS A 415 -19.64 -7.16 20.94
C LYS A 415 -18.89 -7.14 19.60
N ALA A 416 -18.82 -8.27 18.88
CA ALA A 416 -18.27 -8.33 17.53
C ALA A 416 -19.20 -7.60 16.55
N GLN A 417 -18.63 -7.00 15.51
CA GLN A 417 -19.28 -6.13 14.55
C GLN A 417 -18.77 -6.33 13.12
N GLY A 418 -17.99 -7.39 12.91
CA GLY A 418 -17.63 -7.94 11.61
C GLY A 418 -16.25 -7.54 11.12
N ILE A 419 -15.54 -6.61 11.78
CA ILE A 419 -14.22 -6.19 11.34
C ILE A 419 -13.30 -5.83 12.51
N SER A 420 -12.16 -6.52 12.54
CA SER A 420 -11.15 -6.37 13.58
C SER A 420 -9.97 -5.53 13.09
N VAL A 421 -9.12 -5.12 14.03
CA VAL A 421 -7.87 -4.40 13.81
C VAL A 421 -6.77 -4.96 14.72
N TYR A 422 -5.53 -4.89 14.27
CA TYR A 422 -4.36 -5.21 15.06
C TYR A 422 -4.01 -4.11 16.06
N TRP A 423 -3.93 -4.50 17.33
CA TRP A 423 -3.37 -3.70 18.41
C TRP A 423 -2.67 -4.60 19.45
N PRO A 424 -1.37 -4.86 19.27
CA PRO A 424 -0.59 -5.73 20.14
C PRO A 424 -0.23 -5.08 21.48
N LEU A 425 0.41 -5.86 22.35
CA LEU A 425 1.27 -5.25 23.37
C LEU A 425 2.57 -4.77 22.70
N GLU A 426 3.32 -3.90 23.36
CA GLU A 426 4.52 -3.29 22.77
C GLU A 426 5.54 -4.36 22.32
N GLU A 427 5.75 -5.36 23.16
CA GLU A 427 6.67 -6.48 22.93
C GLU A 427 6.22 -7.42 21.80
N ASP A 428 4.94 -7.36 21.42
CA ASP A 428 4.33 -8.19 20.39
C ASP A 428 4.17 -7.45 19.06
N TYR A 429 4.54 -6.17 18.99
CA TYR A 429 4.49 -5.36 17.78
C TYR A 429 5.45 -5.90 16.73
N ILE A 430 4.94 -6.10 15.51
CA ILE A 430 5.72 -6.61 14.38
C ILE A 430 5.93 -5.49 13.36
N PRO A 431 7.19 -5.13 13.06
CA PRO A 431 7.51 -4.07 12.11
C PRO A 431 6.95 -4.28 10.69
N ASP A 432 6.77 -5.53 10.26
CA ASP A 432 6.19 -5.84 8.93
C ASP A 432 4.79 -5.24 8.75
N TYR A 433 4.08 -4.91 9.83
CA TYR A 433 2.81 -4.19 9.80
C TYR A 433 2.91 -2.87 9.02
N GLU A 434 4.05 -2.19 9.09
CA GLU A 434 4.30 -0.89 8.46
C GLU A 434 4.33 -0.98 6.92
N SER A 435 4.47 -2.19 6.36
CA SER A 435 4.45 -2.43 4.91
C SER A 435 3.05 -2.54 4.29
N LEU A 436 2.01 -2.66 5.12
CA LEU A 436 0.63 -2.78 4.64
C LEU A 436 0.13 -1.48 4.03
N LYS A 437 -0.77 -1.58 3.04
CA LYS A 437 -1.45 -0.40 2.46
C LYS A 437 -2.20 0.42 3.49
N LEU A 438 -2.77 -0.24 4.50
CA LEU A 438 -3.47 0.43 5.58
C LEU A 438 -2.55 1.39 6.36
N SER A 439 -1.32 0.95 6.64
CA SER A 439 -0.29 1.74 7.33
C SER A 439 0.20 2.92 6.49
N GLY A 440 0.22 2.79 5.17
CA GLY A 440 0.49 3.92 4.27
C GLY A 440 -0.69 4.90 4.12
N ALA A 441 -1.93 4.44 4.35
CA ALA A 441 -3.14 5.22 4.11
C ALA A 441 -3.75 5.84 5.38
N THR A 442 -3.29 5.42 6.56
CA THR A 442 -3.85 5.83 7.85
C THR A 442 -2.73 6.08 8.83
N SER A 443 -2.96 6.95 9.83
CA SER A 443 -2.03 7.17 10.94
C SER A 443 -2.12 6.10 12.03
N TRP A 444 -2.61 4.89 11.72
CA TRP A 444 -2.93 3.89 12.74
C TRP A 444 -1.68 3.28 13.37
N ASP A 445 -0.70 2.88 12.57
CA ASP A 445 0.54 2.36 13.10
C ASP A 445 1.40 3.45 13.73
N GLU A 446 1.32 4.69 13.25
CA GLU A 446 1.87 5.86 13.94
C GLU A 446 1.27 6.03 15.33
N PHE A 447 -0.06 5.90 15.43
CA PHE A 447 -0.75 5.92 16.71
C PHE A 447 -0.28 4.78 17.63
N LEU A 448 -0.16 3.54 17.12
CA LEU A 448 0.34 2.41 17.90
C LEU A 448 1.76 2.68 18.42
N GLN A 449 2.66 3.15 17.57
CA GLN A 449 4.04 3.48 17.95
C GLN A 449 4.09 4.59 19.02
N ALA A 450 3.33 5.68 18.84
CA ALA A 450 3.21 6.75 19.83
C ALA A 450 2.62 6.23 21.16
N PHE A 451 1.64 5.32 21.08
CA PHE A 451 1.04 4.66 22.23
C PHE A 451 2.04 3.79 23.00
N TYR A 452 3.05 3.23 22.35
CA TYR A 452 4.16 2.52 23.00
C TYR A 452 5.31 3.44 23.43
N GLY A 453 5.22 4.75 23.19
CA GLY A 453 6.30 5.68 23.51
C GLY A 453 7.49 5.60 22.55
N ARG A 454 7.29 5.02 21.35
CA ARG A 454 8.20 5.12 20.22
C ARG A 454 7.93 6.45 19.51
N ALA A 455 8.96 7.10 18.96
CA ALA A 455 8.83 8.40 18.28
C ALA A 455 8.66 8.17 16.76
N VAL A 456 7.84 8.99 16.06
CA VAL A 456 7.06 8.52 14.89
C VAL A 456 7.15 9.40 13.61
N GLY A 457 7.79 10.57 13.59
CA GLY A 457 7.57 11.56 12.50
C GLY A 457 8.53 11.54 11.29
N LEU A 458 9.79 11.90 11.50
CA LEU A 458 10.72 12.26 10.40
C LEU A 458 11.13 11.08 9.49
N ALA A 459 11.18 9.85 10.01
CA ALA A 459 11.68 8.69 9.27
C ALA A 459 10.87 8.36 8.00
N LYS A 460 9.55 8.19 8.11
CA LYS A 460 8.70 7.80 6.97
C LYS A 460 8.54 8.91 5.95
N LEU A 461 8.41 10.16 6.39
CA LEU A 461 8.20 11.29 5.50
C LEU A 461 9.49 11.73 4.79
N VAL A 462 10.65 11.62 5.41
CA VAL A 462 11.93 11.83 4.70
C VAL A 462 12.18 10.70 3.73
N SER A 463 11.93 9.43 4.08
CA SER A 463 11.98 8.35 3.09
C SER A 463 11.01 8.60 1.94
N TRP A 464 9.80 9.07 2.20
CA TRP A 464 8.86 9.47 1.14
C TRP A 464 9.40 10.62 0.29
N ILE A 465 9.87 11.74 0.86
CA ILE A 465 10.38 12.88 0.07
C ILE A 465 11.66 12.51 -0.71
N ILE A 466 12.53 11.69 -0.15
CA ILE A 466 13.80 11.34 -0.80
C ILE A 466 13.60 10.23 -1.86
N GLU A 467 12.62 9.33 -1.69
CA GLU A 467 12.40 8.22 -2.63
C GLU A 467 11.26 8.45 -3.64
N ASN A 468 10.38 9.44 -3.41
CA ASN A 468 9.26 9.72 -4.30
C ASN A 468 9.68 10.57 -5.51
N PRO A 469 9.36 10.15 -6.76
CA PRO A 469 9.66 10.95 -7.94
C PRO A 469 8.86 12.26 -8.02
N LEU A 470 7.70 12.39 -7.37
CA LEU A 470 6.83 13.59 -7.42
C LEU A 470 7.29 14.68 -6.45
N VAL A 471 8.53 15.14 -6.66
CA VAL A 471 9.20 16.12 -5.79
C VAL A 471 9.78 17.27 -6.61
N TYR A 472 9.61 18.49 -6.10
CA TYR A 472 10.28 19.69 -6.60
C TYR A 472 11.50 19.96 -5.72
N LEU A 473 12.69 19.86 -6.30
CA LEU A 473 13.93 20.27 -5.68
C LEU A 473 14.31 21.65 -6.19
N ILE A 474 14.30 22.63 -5.28
CA ILE A 474 14.42 24.04 -5.64
C ILE A 474 15.73 24.60 -5.11
N LEU A 475 16.56 25.07 -6.05
CA LEU A 475 17.88 25.60 -5.79
C LEU A 475 17.85 27.12 -5.64
N PRO A 476 18.55 27.71 -4.66
CA PRO A 476 18.68 29.14 -4.61
C PRO A 476 19.55 29.62 -5.80
N ASP A 477 19.02 30.52 -6.63
CA ASP A 477 19.75 31.07 -7.78
C ASP A 477 20.92 31.96 -7.35
N ASN A 478 22.00 31.93 -8.13
CA ASN A 478 23.15 32.81 -8.00
C ASN A 478 23.04 34.11 -8.82
N GLN A 479 21.95 34.30 -9.57
CA GLN A 479 21.72 35.45 -10.44
C GLN A 479 20.33 36.07 -10.29
N GLY A 480 20.28 37.25 -9.66
CA GLY A 480 19.19 38.22 -9.83
C GLY A 480 17.87 37.78 -9.22
N LYS A 481 17.69 38.09 -7.93
CA LYS A 481 16.45 37.82 -7.20
C LYS A 481 15.42 38.93 -7.47
N PRO A 482 14.16 38.61 -7.85
CA PRO A 482 13.21 39.61 -8.33
C PRO A 482 12.32 40.29 -7.27
N VAL A 483 12.37 39.88 -6.00
CA VAL A 483 11.53 40.51 -4.95
C VAL A 483 12.14 41.86 -4.52
N GLY A 484 11.32 42.88 -4.22
CA GLY A 484 11.79 44.22 -3.83
C GLY A 484 11.73 44.50 -2.32
N GLU A 485 12.45 45.54 -1.87
CA GLU A 485 12.58 46.10 -0.50
C GLU A 485 13.10 45.19 0.65
N LEU A 486 13.19 43.87 0.46
CA LEU A 486 14.41 43.04 0.63
C LEU A 486 14.08 41.56 0.29
N PRO A 487 14.41 41.08 -0.93
CA PRO A 487 14.42 39.65 -1.27
C PRO A 487 15.59 38.93 -0.57
N PRO A 488 15.63 37.60 -0.64
CA PRO A 488 16.88 36.87 -0.58
C PRO A 488 17.94 37.47 -1.52
N ILE A 489 19.21 37.33 -1.18
CA ILE A 489 20.35 37.65 -2.05
C ILE A 489 20.75 36.43 -2.88
N ASN A 490 21.59 36.64 -3.88
CA ASN A 490 22.09 35.57 -4.73
C ASN A 490 22.88 34.52 -3.92
N ALA A 491 22.64 33.25 -4.24
CA ALA A 491 23.40 32.13 -3.72
C ALA A 491 24.87 32.21 -4.11
N SER A 492 25.71 31.69 -3.22
CA SER A 492 27.12 31.44 -3.48
C SER A 492 27.33 30.04 -4.07
N VAL A 493 28.51 29.79 -4.64
CA VAL A 493 28.87 28.45 -5.16
C VAL A 493 28.83 27.39 -4.05
N SER A 494 29.11 27.76 -2.79
CA SER A 494 29.01 26.85 -1.64
C SER A 494 27.59 26.35 -1.39
N ASP A 495 26.57 27.18 -1.63
CA ASP A 495 25.17 26.79 -1.45
C ASP A 495 24.75 25.73 -2.49
N TRP A 496 25.31 25.82 -3.71
CA TRP A 496 25.10 24.81 -4.76
C TRP A 496 25.84 23.50 -4.49
N THR A 497 27.02 23.57 -3.90
CA THR A 497 27.73 22.35 -3.47
C THR A 497 26.91 21.58 -2.45
N ALA A 498 26.35 22.26 -1.45
CA ALA A 498 25.46 21.65 -0.46
C ALA A 498 24.22 21.04 -1.14
N ALA A 499 23.62 21.76 -2.09
CA ALA A 499 22.48 21.27 -2.83
C ALA A 499 22.75 19.99 -3.64
N GLY A 500 23.96 19.86 -4.20
CA GLY A 500 24.37 18.68 -4.96
C GLY A 500 24.34 17.38 -4.14
N TYR A 501 24.61 17.44 -2.83
CA TYR A 501 24.50 16.25 -1.96
C TYR A 501 23.07 15.78 -1.83
N ILE A 502 22.13 16.70 -1.58
CA ILE A 502 20.71 16.38 -1.42
C ILE A 502 20.09 15.94 -2.76
N ALA A 503 20.40 16.64 -3.85
CA ALA A 503 19.96 16.25 -5.19
C ALA A 503 20.51 14.89 -5.65
N GLY A 504 21.67 14.48 -5.12
CA GLY A 504 22.27 13.18 -5.42
C GLY A 504 21.55 11.99 -4.76
N ILE A 505 20.79 12.23 -3.69
CA ILE A 505 20.04 11.18 -2.98
C ILE A 505 18.52 11.24 -3.21
N ALA A 506 17.97 12.41 -3.54
CA ALA A 506 16.53 12.61 -3.72
C ALA A 506 16.05 12.30 -5.15
N ALA A 507 15.04 11.44 -5.26
CA ALA A 507 14.20 11.36 -6.46
C ALA A 507 13.45 12.69 -6.64
N HIS A 508 13.39 13.20 -7.87
CA HIS A 508 12.71 14.46 -8.16
C HIS A 508 12.22 14.54 -9.61
N GLU A 509 11.03 15.12 -9.79
CA GLU A 509 10.42 15.36 -11.10
C GLU A 509 10.96 16.68 -11.67
N VAL A 510 11.11 17.68 -10.80
CA VAL A 510 11.52 19.03 -11.17
C VAL A 510 12.74 19.45 -10.36
N LEU A 511 13.82 19.77 -11.06
CA LEU A 511 14.99 20.46 -10.52
C LEU A 511 15.08 21.84 -11.17
N CYS A 512 14.90 22.90 -10.39
CA CYS A 512 14.92 24.26 -10.93
C CYS A 512 15.47 25.28 -9.93
N TYR A 513 15.71 26.49 -10.41
CA TYR A 513 16.09 27.62 -9.57
C TYR A 513 14.87 28.31 -8.97
N ASP A 514 15.04 28.93 -7.80
CA ASP A 514 13.99 29.68 -7.12
C ASP A 514 13.55 30.97 -7.83
N THR A 515 14.25 31.36 -8.90
CA THR A 515 13.90 32.44 -9.83
C THR A 515 13.02 31.97 -10.99
N TYR A 516 12.71 30.67 -11.07
CA TYR A 516 11.92 30.12 -12.16
C TYR A 516 10.43 30.44 -11.96
N PRO A 517 9.83 31.30 -12.81
CA PRO A 517 8.50 31.88 -12.55
C PRO A 517 7.34 30.90 -12.65
N ASP A 518 7.55 29.73 -13.27
CA ASP A 518 6.53 28.68 -13.36
C ASP A 518 6.43 27.84 -12.07
N VAL A 519 7.44 27.93 -11.19
CA VAL A 519 7.53 27.13 -9.95
C VAL A 519 7.43 28.02 -8.71
N VAL A 520 7.95 29.24 -8.78
CA VAL A 520 7.92 30.22 -7.69
C VAL A 520 7.24 31.49 -8.19
N ASP A 521 6.22 31.95 -7.48
CA ASP A 521 5.64 33.28 -7.70
C ASP A 521 6.67 34.34 -7.35
N GLN A 522 7.20 35.02 -8.36
CA GLN A 522 8.30 35.98 -8.22
C GLN A 522 7.89 37.29 -7.51
N SER A 523 6.60 37.46 -7.20
CA SER A 523 6.08 38.61 -6.44
C SER A 523 5.89 38.30 -4.96
N THR A 524 5.55 37.05 -4.61
CA THR A 524 5.23 36.64 -3.23
C THR A 524 6.24 35.67 -2.64
N GLY A 525 7.04 35.01 -3.48
CA GLY A 525 7.91 33.90 -3.10
C GLY A 525 7.20 32.56 -2.89
N ARG A 526 5.87 32.53 -3.07
CA ARG A 526 5.06 31.33 -2.89
C ARG A 526 5.36 30.27 -3.94
N LEU A 527 5.33 29.01 -3.54
CA LEU A 527 5.45 27.89 -4.48
C LEU A 527 4.16 27.62 -5.24
N LEU A 528 4.32 27.27 -6.51
CA LEU A 528 3.26 26.96 -7.48
C LEU A 528 3.16 25.45 -7.76
N ALA A 529 3.91 24.62 -7.04
CA ALA A 529 3.84 23.16 -7.14
C ALA A 529 2.42 22.66 -6.75
N PRO A 530 1.89 21.62 -7.41
CA PRO A 530 0.55 21.10 -7.10
C PRO A 530 0.44 20.52 -5.68
N GLU A 531 -0.79 20.44 -5.16
CA GLU A 531 -1.10 19.73 -3.91
C GLU A 531 -0.65 18.26 -3.98
N GLY A 532 -0.18 17.72 -2.85
CA GLY A 532 0.30 16.33 -2.76
C GLY A 532 1.74 16.09 -3.25
N TYR A 533 2.43 17.13 -3.74
CA TYR A 533 3.85 17.06 -4.09
C TYR A 533 4.77 17.30 -2.89
N GLY A 534 5.96 16.70 -2.94
CA GLY A 534 7.04 17.01 -2.00
C GLY A 534 7.89 18.19 -2.47
N LEU A 535 8.42 18.95 -1.52
CA LEU A 535 9.26 20.12 -1.75
C LEU A 535 10.57 19.95 -0.99
N ILE A 536 11.70 20.05 -1.69
CA ILE A 536 13.03 20.08 -1.07
C ILE A 536 13.63 21.46 -1.31
N LEU A 537 13.87 22.18 -0.22
CA LEU A 537 14.32 23.56 -0.23
C LEU A 537 15.67 23.67 0.47
N LEU A 538 16.58 24.39 -0.17
CA LEU A 538 17.98 24.49 0.23
C LEU A 538 18.40 25.95 0.33
N GLY A 539 19.31 26.22 1.26
CA GLY A 539 19.77 27.57 1.58
C GLY A 539 18.75 28.33 2.46
N GLY A 540 19.25 29.08 3.45
CA GLY A 540 18.38 29.74 4.43
C GLY A 540 17.55 30.91 3.86
N GLN A 541 16.70 31.50 4.71
CA GLN A 541 15.82 32.64 4.38
C GLN A 541 16.52 33.87 3.75
N ILE A 542 17.85 33.97 3.84
CA ILE A 542 18.61 35.06 3.22
C ILE A 542 18.96 34.75 1.75
N VAL A 543 18.98 33.50 1.31
CA VAL A 543 19.43 33.11 -0.05
C VAL A 543 18.36 32.40 -0.88
N SER A 544 17.36 31.78 -0.24
CA SER A 544 16.31 31.02 -0.89
C SER A 544 14.96 31.71 -0.77
N ILE A 545 14.31 31.98 -1.92
CA ILE A 545 12.99 32.62 -2.00
C ILE A 545 11.90 31.78 -1.31
N PRO A 546 11.80 30.46 -1.56
CA PRO A 546 10.85 29.60 -0.87
C PRO A 546 11.07 29.51 0.64
N VAL A 547 12.33 29.43 1.11
CA VAL A 547 12.61 29.35 2.56
C VAL A 547 12.25 30.68 3.23
N TRP A 548 12.58 31.82 2.61
CA TRP A 548 12.10 33.12 3.08
C TRP A 548 10.58 33.19 3.14
N TYR A 549 9.89 32.68 2.12
CA TYR A 549 8.43 32.64 2.11
C TYR A 549 7.90 31.86 3.32
N TYR A 550 8.37 30.63 3.54
CA TYR A 550 7.86 29.80 4.64
C TYR A 550 8.25 30.32 6.02
N GLU A 551 9.48 30.82 6.23
CA GLU A 551 9.93 31.29 7.55
C GLU A 551 9.40 32.69 7.90
N VAL A 552 9.22 33.57 6.89
CA VAL A 552 8.95 35.00 7.08
C VAL A 552 7.57 35.41 6.57
N ALA A 553 7.26 35.17 5.30
CA ALA A 553 6.05 35.72 4.67
C ALA A 553 4.78 34.96 5.09
N ALA A 554 4.83 33.63 5.03
CA ALA A 554 3.75 32.74 5.43
C ALA A 554 3.85 32.37 6.92
N GLY A 555 5.08 32.20 7.43
CA GLY A 555 5.31 31.84 8.83
C GLY A 555 4.82 30.44 9.17
N GLU A 556 5.06 29.48 8.28
CA GLU A 556 4.58 28.10 8.39
C GLU A 556 5.62 27.12 8.94
N THR A 557 6.91 27.50 8.99
CA THR A 557 7.93 26.64 9.59
C THR A 557 7.74 26.52 11.10
N PRO A 558 7.81 25.31 11.68
CA PRO A 558 7.78 25.12 13.14
C PRO A 558 8.87 25.91 13.88
N VAL A 559 10.04 26.06 13.28
CA VAL A 559 11.20 26.77 13.82
C VAL A 559 11.80 27.70 12.77
N TYR A 560 12.46 28.76 13.22
CA TYR A 560 13.13 29.72 12.33
C TYR A 560 14.25 30.47 13.05
N PRO A 561 15.26 30.97 12.34
CA PRO A 561 16.34 31.75 12.93
C PRO A 561 15.92 33.22 13.11
N ALA A 562 16.18 33.74 14.30
CA ALA A 562 16.11 35.15 14.64
C ALA A 562 17.53 35.68 14.90
N TYR A 563 17.76 36.96 14.60
CA TYR A 563 19.09 37.57 14.72
C TYR A 563 19.01 39.04 15.17
N ASN A 564 20.12 39.52 15.71
CA ASN A 564 20.35 40.91 16.07
C ASN A 564 21.80 41.33 15.79
N SER A 565 22.21 42.51 16.26
CA SER A 565 23.59 43.00 16.08
C SER A 565 24.68 42.15 16.75
N SER A 566 24.31 41.25 17.66
CA SER A 566 25.23 40.46 18.49
C SER A 566 25.33 39.00 18.06
N GLY A 567 24.28 38.44 17.44
CA GLY A 567 24.25 37.05 17.03
C GLY A 567 22.91 36.59 16.47
N VAL A 568 22.75 35.27 16.44
CA VAL A 568 21.65 34.52 15.84
C VAL A 568 21.27 33.34 16.73
N TRP A 569 19.99 32.97 16.76
CA TRP A 569 19.45 31.83 17.50
C TRP A 569 18.17 31.32 16.83
N PHE A 570 17.73 30.11 17.15
CA PHE A 570 16.46 29.59 16.65
C PHE A 570 15.32 29.87 17.62
N VAL A 571 14.10 30.01 17.11
CA VAL A 571 12.89 30.37 17.86
C VAL A 571 11.78 29.38 17.50
N HIS A 572 11.04 28.90 18.48
CA HIS A 572 9.80 28.16 18.25
C HIS A 572 8.75 29.10 17.67
N ARG A 573 8.18 28.77 16.51
CA ARG A 573 7.14 29.58 15.85
C ARG A 573 5.91 29.76 16.75
N GLU A 574 5.40 28.67 17.31
CA GLU A 574 4.15 28.68 18.08
C GLU A 574 4.24 29.57 19.33
N THR A 575 5.34 29.47 20.07
CA THR A 575 5.49 30.15 21.37
C THR A 575 6.25 31.48 21.26
N GLY A 576 6.97 31.72 20.17
CA GLY A 576 7.88 32.84 19.99
C GLY A 576 9.10 32.81 20.92
N THR A 577 9.37 31.68 21.60
CA THR A 577 10.46 31.57 22.57
C THR A 577 11.77 31.10 21.93
N PRO A 578 12.93 31.70 22.29
CA PRO A 578 14.23 31.20 21.87
C PRO A 578 14.47 29.75 22.31
N ILE A 579 15.04 28.95 21.40
CA ILE A 579 15.40 27.55 21.65
C ILE A 579 16.73 27.53 22.42
N PRO A 580 16.77 26.93 23.63
CA PRO A 580 17.98 26.88 24.45
C PRO A 580 19.17 26.24 23.71
N GLY A 581 20.37 26.80 23.91
CA GLY A 581 21.60 26.28 23.31
C GLY A 581 21.88 26.72 21.88
N THR A 582 20.94 27.42 21.23
CA THR A 582 21.05 27.78 19.80
C THR A 582 21.69 29.13 19.51
N TYR A 583 22.11 29.87 20.54
CA TYR A 583 22.69 31.19 20.35
C TYR A 583 24.15 31.12 19.87
N LEU A 584 24.43 31.72 18.71
CA LEU A 584 25.77 31.93 18.17
C LEU A 584 26.07 33.42 18.01
N THR A 585 27.27 33.86 18.38
CA THR A 585 27.73 35.21 18.03
C THR A 585 28.22 35.25 16.59
N TRP A 586 28.23 36.44 15.98
CA TRP A 586 28.85 36.64 14.67
C TRP A 586 30.35 36.28 14.65
N SER A 587 31.03 36.34 15.81
CA SER A 587 32.42 35.89 15.92
C SER A 587 32.56 34.37 15.90
N ASP A 588 31.59 33.64 16.46
CA ASP A 588 31.59 32.18 16.45
C ASP A 588 31.51 31.65 15.01
N LEU A 589 30.60 32.22 14.20
CA LEU A 589 30.45 31.92 12.77
C LEU A 589 31.75 32.07 11.98
N ASN A 590 32.52 33.11 12.29
CA ASN A 590 33.82 33.37 11.64
C ASN A 590 34.97 32.50 12.18
N SER A 591 34.77 31.77 13.28
CA SER A 591 35.79 30.98 13.97
C SER A 591 35.73 29.48 13.67
N GLY A 592 34.91 29.07 12.69
CA GLY A 592 34.72 27.65 12.34
C GLY A 592 33.66 26.95 13.18
N LYS A 593 32.69 27.69 13.74
CA LYS A 593 31.47 27.13 14.34
C LYS A 593 30.28 27.58 13.54
N ASP A 594 29.29 26.70 13.37
CA ASP A 594 28.03 27.07 12.72
C ASP A 594 26.88 26.25 13.31
N MET A 595 25.66 26.60 12.95
CA MET A 595 24.48 25.82 13.26
C MET A 595 23.66 25.61 12.01
N PHE A 596 22.96 24.48 11.96
CA PHE A 596 22.04 24.19 10.88
C PHE A 596 20.76 23.56 11.37
N ILE A 597 19.76 23.65 10.51
CA ILE A 597 18.44 23.08 10.70
C ILE A 597 18.14 22.08 9.59
N VAL A 598 17.52 20.98 9.98
CA VAL A 598 16.81 20.05 9.11
C VAL A 598 15.39 20.04 9.62
N GLU A 599 14.44 20.48 8.81
CA GLU A 599 13.05 20.65 9.24
C GLU A 599 12.08 20.16 8.17
N LEU A 600 11.02 19.51 8.62
CA LEU A 600 10.00 18.91 7.80
C LEU A 600 8.62 19.25 8.35
N PHE A 601 7.75 19.79 7.49
CA PHE A 601 6.39 20.16 7.85
C PHE A 601 5.44 20.00 6.67
N THR A 602 4.14 20.06 6.95
CA THR A 602 3.11 20.15 5.90
C THR A 602 2.69 21.60 5.79
N ASP A 603 2.76 22.16 4.58
CA ASP A 603 2.37 23.53 4.34
C ASP A 603 0.84 23.70 4.26
N SER A 604 0.37 24.94 4.20
CA SER A 604 -1.06 25.27 4.14
C SER A 604 -1.79 24.76 2.89
N GLU A 605 -1.06 24.32 1.87
CA GLU A 605 -1.58 23.72 0.64
C GLU A 605 -1.43 22.18 0.63
N GLY A 606 -1.10 21.56 1.77
CA GLY A 606 -1.04 20.11 1.94
C GLY A 606 0.21 19.45 1.36
N ARG A 607 1.27 20.22 1.07
CA ARG A 607 2.54 19.72 0.54
C ARG A 607 3.52 19.41 1.66
N TYR A 608 4.30 18.35 1.50
CA TYR A 608 5.39 18.05 2.43
C TYR A 608 6.64 18.85 2.07
N VAL A 609 7.20 19.60 3.03
CA VAL A 609 8.30 20.53 2.79
C VAL A 609 9.51 20.18 3.66
N LEU A 610 10.59 19.73 3.02
CA LEU A 610 11.89 19.51 3.64
C LEU A 610 12.80 20.74 3.43
N ILE A 611 13.26 21.33 4.52
CA ILE A 611 14.21 22.44 4.53
C ILE A 611 15.52 21.97 5.15
N VAL A 612 16.64 22.15 4.44
CA VAL A 612 17.99 21.83 4.93
C VAL A 612 18.94 22.99 4.66
N TYR A 613 19.39 23.68 5.71
CA TYR A 613 20.40 24.74 5.59
C TYR A 613 21.07 25.08 6.92
N GLY A 614 22.20 25.79 6.86
CA GLY A 614 22.86 26.37 8.03
C GLY A 614 22.98 27.89 7.97
N ILE A 615 23.25 28.51 9.12
CA ILE A 615 23.25 29.96 9.26
C ILE A 615 24.27 30.62 8.34
N GLY A 616 25.49 30.08 8.29
CA GLY A 616 26.50 30.45 7.31
C GLY A 616 26.60 29.46 6.15
N TRP A 617 27.41 29.81 5.15
CA TRP A 617 27.70 28.92 4.02
C TRP A 617 28.37 27.61 4.47
N ARG A 618 29.21 27.66 5.52
CA ARG A 618 29.84 26.47 6.10
C ARG A 618 28.80 25.59 6.77
N GLY A 619 27.89 26.17 7.54
CA GLY A 619 26.76 25.47 8.14
C GLY A 619 25.86 24.84 7.09
N THR A 620 25.58 25.51 5.98
CA THR A 620 24.75 24.94 4.90
C THR A 620 25.43 23.73 4.25
N PHE A 621 26.74 23.80 4.03
CA PHE A 621 27.49 22.64 3.54
C PHE A 621 27.53 21.51 4.60
N ALA A 622 27.78 21.85 5.86
CA ALA A 622 27.77 20.90 6.97
C ALA A 622 26.39 20.22 7.13
N ALA A 623 25.30 20.96 6.93
CA ALA A 623 23.93 20.46 6.99
C ALA A 623 23.69 19.37 5.94
N ALA A 624 24.03 19.66 4.68
CA ALA A 624 23.87 18.70 3.60
C ALA A 624 24.75 17.47 3.78
N LEU A 625 25.98 17.65 4.26
CA LEU A 625 26.91 16.56 4.50
C LEU A 625 26.48 15.68 5.69
N TYR A 626 26.03 16.28 6.78
CA TYR A 626 25.48 15.57 7.93
C TYR A 626 24.18 14.84 7.56
N PHE A 627 23.32 15.47 6.77
CA PHE A 627 22.10 14.86 6.29
C PHE A 627 22.43 13.62 5.42
N ASP A 628 23.27 13.75 4.40
CA ASP A 628 23.65 12.65 3.51
C ASP A 628 24.42 11.53 4.22
N LYS A 629 25.38 11.87 5.09
CA LYS A 629 26.30 10.87 5.68
C LYS A 629 25.84 10.28 6.99
N GLN A 630 24.95 10.96 7.72
CA GLN A 630 24.56 10.53 9.06
C GLN A 630 23.05 10.43 9.24
N MET A 631 22.27 11.47 8.91
CA MET A 631 20.82 11.41 9.14
C MET A 631 20.11 10.48 8.16
N TRP A 632 20.42 10.57 6.86
CA TRP A 632 19.73 9.79 5.83
C TRP A 632 20.01 8.27 5.94
N PRO A 633 21.25 7.81 6.12
CA PRO A 633 21.51 6.37 6.30
C PRO A 633 20.91 5.79 7.58
N ASP A 634 20.56 6.66 8.55
CA ASP A 634 19.98 6.28 9.84
C ASP A 634 18.63 6.95 10.10
N ILE A 635 17.87 7.24 9.03
CA ILE A 635 16.70 8.13 9.11
C ILE A 635 15.60 7.56 10.02
N GLN A 636 15.55 6.23 10.14
CA GLN A 636 14.70 5.49 11.06
C GLN A 636 14.93 5.83 12.55
N HIS A 637 16.04 6.47 12.92
CA HIS A 637 16.31 6.94 14.29
C HIS A 637 16.16 8.46 14.46
N HIS A 638 15.70 9.16 13.41
CA HIS A 638 15.43 10.59 13.42
C HIS A 638 13.91 10.83 13.31
N TYR A 639 13.28 11.23 14.42
CA TYR A 639 11.83 11.12 14.62
C TYR A 639 11.07 12.43 14.85
N TYR A 640 11.78 13.53 15.12
CA TYR A 640 11.14 14.82 15.40
C TYR A 640 10.59 15.45 14.12
N SER A 641 10.06 16.67 14.12
CA SER A 641 9.73 17.42 12.88
C SER A 641 10.89 18.31 12.45
N TRP A 642 11.78 18.67 13.38
CA TRP A 642 12.99 19.43 13.09
C TRP A 642 14.15 19.02 14.01
N TYR A 643 15.36 19.25 13.53
CA TYR A 643 16.63 19.08 14.22
C TYR A 643 17.49 20.33 14.05
N ILE A 644 18.04 20.83 15.15
CA ILE A 644 19.07 21.87 15.14
C ILE A 644 20.38 21.24 15.60
N VAL A 645 21.41 21.38 14.78
CA VAL A 645 22.70 20.76 14.99
C VAL A 645 23.78 21.83 14.98
N SER A 646 24.67 21.79 15.96
CA SER A 646 25.90 22.59 15.95
C SER A 646 26.99 21.85 15.21
N TRP A 647 27.68 22.55 14.31
CA TRP A 647 28.89 22.09 13.62
C TRP A 647 30.11 22.86 14.14
N THR A 648 31.25 22.17 14.29
CA THR A 648 32.54 22.79 14.65
C THR A 648 33.69 22.15 13.86
N ASP A 649 34.42 23.00 13.14
CA ASP A 649 35.65 22.70 12.40
C ASP A 649 36.75 22.19 13.33
N ASN A 650 37.44 21.12 12.93
CA ASN A 650 38.61 20.58 13.64
C ASN A 650 39.86 21.48 13.58
N GLY A 651 39.78 22.62 12.91
CA GLY A 651 40.82 23.64 12.81
C GLY A 651 41.60 23.59 11.49
N ASN A 652 41.16 22.78 10.53
CA ASN A 652 41.78 22.69 9.21
C ASN A 652 41.19 23.68 8.18
N GLY A 653 40.11 24.39 8.55
CA GLY A 653 39.47 25.42 7.74
C GLY A 653 38.49 24.88 6.70
N ARG A 654 38.14 23.60 6.73
CA ARG A 654 37.24 22.90 5.81
C ARG A 654 35.98 22.45 6.55
N VAL A 655 34.97 22.04 5.77
CA VAL A 655 33.81 21.31 6.27
C VAL A 655 34.07 19.83 5.96
N ASP A 656 34.27 19.03 6.99
CA ASP A 656 34.55 17.61 6.89
C ASP A 656 33.36 16.75 7.38
N GLU A 657 33.37 15.48 6.99
CA GLU A 657 32.33 14.51 7.37
C GLU A 657 32.25 14.31 8.90
N PRO A 658 31.10 13.83 9.40
CA PRO A 658 30.96 13.48 10.81
C PRO A 658 32.01 12.48 11.27
N GLY A 659 32.69 12.80 12.37
CA GLY A 659 33.83 12.05 12.90
C GLY A 659 35.18 12.72 12.62
N ALA A 660 35.29 13.54 11.57
CA ALA A 660 36.42 14.45 11.36
C ALA A 660 36.10 15.84 11.92
N ASP A 661 34.93 16.38 11.62
CA ASP A 661 34.35 17.53 12.30
C ASP A 661 33.34 17.10 13.37
N THR A 662 33.05 18.00 14.31
CA THR A 662 32.10 17.73 15.39
C THR A 662 30.70 18.21 15.01
N TYR A 663 29.75 17.29 15.06
CA TYR A 663 28.32 17.53 14.84
C TYR A 663 27.56 17.12 16.11
N THR A 664 26.81 18.05 16.69
CA THR A 664 26.06 17.79 17.93
C THR A 664 24.63 18.27 17.77
N VAL A 665 23.65 17.38 17.91
CA VAL A 665 22.24 17.77 17.99
C VAL A 665 22.04 18.60 19.25
N VAL A 666 21.66 19.86 19.09
CA VAL A 666 21.47 20.84 20.17
C VAL A 666 20.02 20.90 20.61
N ALA A 667 19.10 20.76 19.66
CA ALA A 667 17.66 20.70 19.92
C ALA A 667 16.95 19.93 18.80
N HIS A 668 15.77 19.43 19.11
CA HIS A 668 14.87 18.76 18.18
C HIS A 668 13.44 18.85 18.71
N GLY A 669 12.43 18.75 17.86
CA GLY A 669 11.03 18.84 18.29
C GLY A 669 10.01 18.46 17.24
#